data_AF-A0A2P4Y921-F1
#
_entry.id   AF-A0A2P4Y921-F1
#
_cell.length_a   1.000
_cell.length_b   1.000
_cell.length_c   1.000
_cell.angle_alpha   90.00
_cell.angle_beta   90.00
_cell.angle_gamma   90.00
#
_symmetry.space_group_name_H-M   'P 1'
#
loop_
_entity.id
_entity.type
_entity.pdbx_description
1 polymer ?
#
loop_
_entity_poly.entity_id
_entity_poly.type
_entity_poly.pdbx_seq_one_letter_code
_entity_poly.pdbx_strand_id
1 'polypeptide(L)'
;MRSKPVPTNAWWGNLVTCDATTNATGPIWPNPFAVSVESSGAYGFALSYPYRNRFFGGVTDGVAKYYAHPKRNEIQLTAYEFQTSIPDTQITNWTDLGVTVQLQAPSSTGTMKSSMVSGMAYFTATYQGLTPEILFEAPIATINGVTATVGTRYYGTKFNVAAVSGQQWWLHVFPSSSSSNGIQLNLATTMILQGLTTFNGAIRVSAILDATQSVAQDTYSSCIVTGGDVEITSDSKYSFKWKTEGDCAKGLFHYALDHHTKTLTAASVVEVANVAMYSATRGLMKAFTTLTSPPTWSFYESRNIPVTHYPRSRLTKAVALQQDLKTKLRADIQGIWTVSTAGSYYFTGKLVQQYASLCLMANDPVIVGTDVSLLRRCVTKLESAIAPFLDNSWKYKLKYDAILGGIVSSEGFVTGDMNADFGNTVYNDHHYHYGYWVHMASVINYLHPTWTRIGELNNMTRMLLRDVANPSRDDPYFPKFRGFDWFRGHSYSHGMTTLADGKDEESTSEDINFSYSMALFGQTTNHKSMKDIGRLMTKVSARSIQTYFLFDSSSTIHPEAYRPHMVPGILFDNKADYATWFSADEYMIHGIQMLPVTPVLEYVRTSKFVQEEWDTILSKLDIVTADQHTNSWYSLLYLNYARVNKAQALLKLSQCASMMDGLSRSWALYMAAQYSL
;
A
#
# COMPACT_ATOMS: atom_id res chain seq x y z
N MET A 1 11.46 -9.33 21.05
CA MET A 1 10.39 -8.82 20.15
C MET A 1 9.20 -9.76 19.98
N ARG A 2 9.28 -11.06 20.33
CA ARG A 2 8.12 -11.99 20.35
C ARG A 2 6.97 -11.62 21.31
N SER A 3 7.06 -10.49 22.02
CA SER A 3 6.04 -10.01 22.95
C SER A 3 5.07 -9.00 22.35
N LYS A 4 5.20 -8.67 21.06
CA LYS A 4 4.29 -7.75 20.34
C LYS A 4 3.88 -8.36 18.99
N PRO A 5 2.64 -8.10 18.53
CA PRO A 5 2.21 -8.45 17.18
C PRO A 5 3.13 -7.85 16.11
N VAL A 6 3.41 -8.64 15.07
CA VAL A 6 4.37 -8.30 14.01
C VAL A 6 3.59 -7.86 12.76
N PRO A 7 3.94 -6.71 12.13
CA PRO A 7 3.37 -6.32 10.84
C PRO A 7 3.69 -7.35 9.76
N THR A 8 2.68 -7.74 8.98
CA THR A 8 2.79 -8.79 7.95
C THR A 8 2.78 -8.22 6.53
N ASN A 9 2.08 -7.11 6.30
CA ASN A 9 1.89 -6.50 4.98
C ASN A 9 2.67 -5.18 4.87
N ALA A 10 3.77 -5.04 5.61
CA ALA A 10 4.61 -3.85 5.54
C ALA A 10 5.51 -3.88 4.30
N TRP A 11 5.88 -2.72 3.75
CA TRP A 11 6.82 -2.58 2.62
C TRP A 11 8.18 -3.25 2.85
N TRP A 12 8.55 -3.46 4.11
CA TRP A 12 9.77 -4.17 4.53
C TRP A 12 9.55 -5.65 4.83
N GLY A 13 8.37 -6.21 4.54
CA GLY A 13 7.99 -7.58 4.88
C GLY A 13 8.94 -8.64 4.31
N ASN A 14 9.63 -8.36 3.21
CA ASN A 14 10.67 -9.25 2.66
C ASN A 14 11.84 -9.52 3.63
N LEU A 15 12.03 -8.71 4.68
CA LEU A 15 13.06 -8.95 5.70
C LEU A 15 12.64 -9.98 6.76
N VAL A 16 11.34 -10.30 6.84
CA VAL A 16 10.79 -11.32 7.76
C VAL A 16 10.28 -12.55 7.03
N THR A 17 10.47 -12.61 5.72
CA THR A 17 10.17 -13.76 4.87
C THR A 17 11.43 -14.17 4.13
N CYS A 18 11.45 -15.40 3.60
CA CYS A 18 12.54 -15.88 2.76
C CYS A 18 11.97 -16.63 1.56
N ASP A 19 12.74 -16.73 0.50
CA ASP A 19 12.43 -17.62 -0.60
C ASP A 19 12.57 -19.08 -0.13
N ALA A 20 11.57 -19.91 -0.41
CA ALA A 20 11.52 -21.28 0.10
C ALA A 20 12.63 -22.19 -0.46
N THR A 21 13.25 -21.81 -1.59
CA THR A 21 14.28 -22.62 -2.26
C THR A 21 15.69 -22.17 -1.89
N THR A 22 15.93 -20.86 -1.93
CA THR A 22 17.24 -20.23 -1.75
C THR A 22 17.49 -19.78 -0.32
N ASN A 23 16.43 -19.72 0.51
CA ASN A 23 16.45 -19.17 1.87
C ASN A 23 16.95 -17.71 1.93
N ALA A 24 16.95 -17.00 0.79
CA ALA A 24 17.38 -15.62 0.69
C ALA A 24 16.22 -14.67 1.05
N THR A 25 16.56 -13.54 1.68
CA THR A 25 15.61 -12.43 1.89
C THR A 25 15.55 -11.56 0.64
N GLY A 26 14.35 -11.05 0.33
CA GLY A 26 14.16 -10.15 -0.80
C GLY A 26 14.63 -8.72 -0.50
N PRO A 27 14.86 -7.89 -1.53
CA PRO A 27 15.08 -6.46 -1.32
C PRO A 27 13.82 -5.77 -0.77
N ILE A 28 13.99 -4.53 -0.32
CA ILE A 28 12.92 -3.65 0.14
C ILE A 28 13.09 -2.26 -0.51
N TRP A 29 11.99 -1.51 -0.60
CA TRP A 29 11.96 -0.21 -1.29
C TRP A 29 11.48 0.90 -0.36
N PRO A 30 12.36 1.43 0.51
CA PRO A 30 12.03 2.64 1.27
C PRO A 30 11.72 3.82 0.33
N ASN A 31 12.25 3.81 -0.90
CA ASN A 31 12.18 4.87 -1.91
C ASN A 31 12.80 6.20 -1.42
N PRO A 32 13.60 6.91 -2.25
CA PRO A 32 13.95 6.61 -3.65
C PRO A 32 14.93 5.44 -3.81
N PHE A 33 15.45 4.89 -2.71
CA PHE A 33 16.39 3.77 -2.74
C PHE A 33 15.70 2.40 -2.70
N ALA A 34 16.40 1.40 -3.23
CA ALA A 34 16.18 -0.01 -2.91
C ALA A 34 17.34 -0.52 -2.04
N VAL A 35 17.01 -1.32 -1.04
CA VAL A 35 17.95 -1.84 -0.03
C VAL A 35 17.80 -3.34 0.09
N SER A 36 18.88 -4.06 0.34
CA SER A 36 18.84 -5.46 0.75
C SER A 36 19.82 -5.72 1.89
N VAL A 37 19.55 -6.82 2.60
CA VAL A 37 20.48 -7.42 3.54
C VAL A 37 21.12 -8.61 2.83
N GLU A 38 22.39 -8.50 2.46
CA GLU A 38 23.06 -9.52 1.66
C GLU A 38 23.29 -10.80 2.49
N SER A 39 22.76 -11.92 2.01
CA SER A 39 22.82 -13.23 2.67
C SER A 39 23.88 -14.17 2.09
N SER A 40 24.67 -13.70 1.12
CA SER A 40 25.81 -14.43 0.54
C SER A 40 26.84 -13.45 -0.03
N GLY A 41 28.09 -13.91 -0.23
CA GLY A 41 29.18 -13.05 -0.68
C GLY A 41 29.65 -12.12 0.44
N ALA A 42 29.72 -10.81 0.17
CA ALA A 42 29.94 -9.81 1.21
C ALA A 42 28.63 -9.63 1.98
N TYR A 43 28.60 -9.96 3.27
CA TYR A 43 27.42 -9.68 4.11
C TYR A 43 27.34 -8.19 4.42
N GLY A 44 26.14 -7.63 4.55
CA GLY A 44 25.99 -6.21 4.84
C GLY A 44 24.71 -5.63 4.29
N PHE A 45 24.67 -4.31 4.17
CA PHE A 45 23.56 -3.61 3.53
C PHE A 45 24.00 -3.11 2.17
N ALA A 46 23.32 -3.57 1.11
CA ALA A 46 23.51 -3.07 -0.24
C ALA A 46 22.41 -2.07 -0.59
N LEU A 47 22.80 -0.99 -1.27
CA LEU A 47 21.97 0.13 -1.66
C LEU A 47 22.04 0.32 -3.17
N SER A 48 20.90 0.67 -3.77
CA SER A 48 20.84 1.20 -5.14
C SER A 48 19.87 2.36 -5.25
N TYR A 49 20.09 3.23 -6.25
CA TYR A 49 19.07 4.12 -6.79
C TYR A 49 18.48 3.48 -8.06
N PRO A 50 17.43 2.65 -7.92
CA PRO A 50 17.06 1.68 -8.94
C PRO A 50 16.40 2.33 -10.17
N TYR A 51 15.97 3.61 -10.09
CA TYR A 51 15.39 4.35 -11.20
C TYR A 51 16.30 4.42 -12.43
N ARG A 52 17.63 4.51 -12.23
CA ARG A 52 18.62 4.54 -13.32
C ARG A 52 18.63 3.25 -14.15
N ASN A 53 18.17 2.14 -13.57
CA ASN A 53 18.21 0.81 -14.17
C ASN A 53 16.84 0.35 -14.68
N ARG A 54 15.87 1.27 -14.87
CA ARG A 54 14.54 0.93 -15.37
C ARG A 54 14.64 0.19 -16.70
N PHE A 55 13.91 -0.90 -16.83
CA PHE A 55 13.67 -1.57 -18.10
C PHE A 55 12.19 -1.77 -18.35
N PHE A 56 11.85 -2.02 -19.62
CA PHE A 56 10.50 -2.24 -20.11
C PHE A 56 10.41 -3.65 -20.72
N GLY A 57 9.33 -4.36 -20.45
CA GLY A 57 9.07 -5.70 -20.97
C GLY A 57 7.74 -5.80 -21.68
N GLY A 58 7.67 -6.72 -22.65
CA GLY A 58 6.46 -6.95 -23.46
C GLY A 58 6.00 -5.71 -24.23
N VAL A 59 6.91 -5.07 -24.96
CA VAL A 59 6.61 -3.83 -25.70
C VAL A 59 5.94 -4.16 -27.03
N THR A 60 4.73 -3.63 -27.23
CA THR A 60 3.98 -3.68 -28.49
C THR A 60 3.59 -2.27 -28.88
N ASP A 61 3.89 -1.84 -30.12
CA ASP A 61 3.58 -0.50 -30.64
C ASP A 61 4.03 0.66 -29.72
N GLY A 62 5.18 0.51 -29.07
CA GLY A 62 5.73 1.51 -28.14
C GLY A 62 5.12 1.50 -26.74
N VAL A 63 4.14 0.63 -26.48
CA VAL A 63 3.49 0.44 -25.18
C VAL A 63 4.05 -0.81 -24.51
N ALA A 64 4.66 -0.65 -23.34
CA ALA A 64 5.23 -1.73 -22.54
C ALA A 64 4.13 -2.42 -21.71
N LYS A 65 4.07 -3.76 -21.71
CA LYS A 65 3.23 -4.52 -20.79
C LYS A 65 3.61 -4.32 -19.33
N TYR A 66 4.89 -4.17 -19.03
CA TYR A 66 5.37 -3.87 -17.69
C TYR A 66 6.66 -3.06 -17.72
N TYR A 67 6.96 -2.38 -16.61
CA TYR A 67 8.29 -1.85 -16.35
C TYR A 67 8.72 -2.21 -14.94
N ALA A 68 10.03 -2.41 -14.74
CA ALA A 68 10.58 -2.74 -13.43
C ALA A 68 11.92 -2.05 -13.19
N HIS A 69 12.29 -1.99 -11.92
CA HIS A 69 13.52 -1.38 -11.44
C HIS A 69 14.32 -2.41 -10.65
N PRO A 70 15.28 -3.10 -11.29
CA PRO A 70 16.05 -4.13 -10.64
C PRO A 70 16.92 -3.51 -9.55
N LYS A 71 16.95 -4.16 -8.39
CA LYS A 71 17.89 -3.81 -7.33
C LYS A 71 19.29 -4.27 -7.75
N ARG A 72 20.29 -3.42 -7.52
CA ARG A 72 21.72 -3.71 -7.67
C ARG A 72 22.47 -3.41 -6.38
N ASN A 73 23.71 -3.87 -6.27
CA ASN A 73 24.60 -3.53 -5.15
C ASN A 73 25.49 -2.34 -5.56
N GLU A 74 24.88 -1.22 -5.98
CA GLU A 74 25.63 -0.08 -6.52
C GLU A 74 26.68 0.43 -5.50
N ILE A 75 26.28 0.46 -4.23
CA ILE A 75 27.17 0.63 -3.09
C ILE A 75 26.73 -0.29 -1.96
N GLN A 76 27.69 -0.89 -1.26
CA GLN A 76 27.44 -1.79 -0.16
C GLN A 76 28.30 -1.43 1.04
N LEU A 77 27.65 -1.35 2.19
CA LEU A 77 28.30 -1.14 3.49
C LEU A 77 28.40 -2.50 4.19
N THR A 78 29.63 -2.88 4.53
CA THR A 78 29.98 -4.14 5.20
C THR A 78 31.02 -3.88 6.28
N ALA A 79 31.54 -4.93 6.90
CA ALA A 79 32.61 -4.88 7.86
C ALA A 79 33.63 -5.98 7.56
N TYR A 80 34.91 -5.69 7.75
CA TYR A 80 36.01 -6.63 7.53
C TYR A 80 35.82 -7.94 8.31
N GLU A 81 35.23 -7.85 9.50
CA GLU A 81 34.95 -8.98 10.36
C GLU A 81 33.90 -9.95 9.78
N PHE A 82 33.11 -9.55 8.78
CA PHE A 82 32.10 -10.41 8.13
C PHE A 82 32.69 -11.32 7.03
N GLN A 83 33.96 -11.17 6.66
CA GLN A 83 34.56 -11.96 5.57
C GLN A 83 34.62 -13.47 5.85
N THR A 84 34.67 -13.86 7.14
CA THR A 84 34.93 -15.24 7.55
C THR A 84 33.73 -15.93 8.19
N SER A 85 32.61 -15.22 8.40
CA SER A 85 31.42 -15.78 9.05
C SER A 85 30.14 -15.01 8.74
N ILE A 86 29.01 -15.72 8.71
CA ILE A 86 27.67 -15.16 8.45
C ILE A 86 27.22 -14.36 9.67
N PRO A 87 26.94 -13.05 9.56
CA PRO A 87 26.50 -12.26 10.70
C PRO A 87 25.09 -12.63 11.15
N ASP A 88 24.88 -12.56 12.46
CA ASP A 88 23.56 -12.72 13.06
C ASP A 88 22.69 -11.52 12.67
N THR A 89 21.66 -11.77 11.87
CA THR A 89 20.75 -10.74 11.36
C THR A 89 19.48 -10.68 12.20
N GLN A 90 19.13 -9.50 12.68
CA GLN A 90 17.93 -9.29 13.49
C GLN A 90 17.22 -7.98 13.11
N ILE A 91 15.91 -8.03 12.94
CA ILE A 91 15.08 -6.83 13.05
C ILE A 91 15.00 -6.48 14.53
N THR A 92 15.52 -5.33 14.93
CA THR A 92 15.60 -4.89 16.33
C THR A 92 14.50 -3.90 16.73
N ASN A 93 13.87 -3.25 15.76
CA ASN A 93 12.78 -2.31 15.99
C ASN A 93 11.99 -2.06 14.69
N TRP A 94 10.74 -1.60 14.83
CA TRP A 94 9.96 -1.02 13.74
C TRP A 94 9.04 0.08 14.26
N THR A 95 8.78 1.05 13.40
CA THR A 95 7.86 2.17 13.59
C THR A 95 6.78 2.10 12.50
N ASP A 96 5.90 3.08 12.42
CA ASP A 96 4.88 3.11 11.36
C ASP A 96 5.53 3.39 9.98
N LEU A 97 6.69 4.05 9.95
CA LEU A 97 7.33 4.54 8.71
C LEU A 97 8.69 3.90 8.42
N GLY A 98 9.20 3.04 9.29
CA GLY A 98 10.53 2.46 9.14
C GLY A 98 10.80 1.21 9.96
N VAL A 99 11.82 0.46 9.57
CA VAL A 99 12.31 -0.77 10.20
C VAL A 99 13.79 -0.62 10.54
N THR A 100 14.25 -1.33 11.55
CA THR A 100 15.66 -1.29 11.97
C THR A 100 16.25 -2.69 11.99
N VAL A 101 17.30 -2.89 11.20
CA VAL A 101 18.03 -4.16 11.10
C VAL A 101 19.40 -4.01 11.74
N GLN A 102 19.82 -5.03 12.47
CA GLN A 102 21.16 -5.17 13.04
C GLN A 102 21.82 -6.43 12.50
N LEU A 103 23.08 -6.30 12.12
CA LEU A 103 24.01 -7.38 11.82
C LEU A 103 25.04 -7.43 12.94
N GLN A 104 25.29 -8.60 13.50
CA GLN A 104 26.31 -8.80 14.53
C GLN A 104 27.35 -9.80 14.05
N ALA A 105 28.62 -9.48 14.23
CA ALA A 105 29.71 -10.41 13.92
C ALA A 105 29.62 -11.63 14.87
N PRO A 106 29.65 -12.87 14.38
CA PRO A 106 29.51 -14.05 15.23
C PRO A 106 30.64 -14.21 16.25
N SER A 107 31.83 -13.76 15.87
CA SER A 107 33.07 -13.90 16.67
C SER A 107 33.39 -12.68 17.54
N SER A 108 32.55 -11.63 17.55
CA SER A 108 32.76 -10.43 18.36
C SER A 108 31.46 -9.80 18.86
N THR A 109 31.56 -8.78 19.72
CA THR A 109 30.41 -7.96 20.13
C THR A 109 30.14 -6.82 19.14
N GLY A 110 30.87 -6.76 18.03
CA GLY A 110 30.75 -5.70 17.04
C GLY A 110 29.43 -5.78 16.28
N THR A 111 28.78 -4.63 16.11
CA THR A 111 27.48 -4.54 15.44
C THR A 111 27.46 -3.48 14.35
N MET A 112 26.64 -3.73 13.34
CA MET A 112 26.31 -2.81 12.28
C MET A 112 24.79 -2.71 12.20
N LYS A 113 24.24 -1.50 12.24
CA LYS A 113 22.80 -1.27 12.33
C LYS A 113 22.33 -0.25 11.31
N SER A 114 21.17 -0.47 10.71
CA SER A 114 20.53 0.50 9.82
C SER A 114 19.05 0.63 10.11
N SER A 115 18.58 1.87 10.23
CA SER A 115 17.16 2.22 10.25
C SER A 115 16.75 2.66 8.84
N MET A 116 15.94 1.83 8.19
CA MET A 116 15.45 2.05 6.83
C MET A 116 14.06 2.68 6.93
N VAL A 117 13.92 3.90 6.40
CA VAL A 117 12.74 4.74 6.60
C VAL A 117 12.21 5.17 5.24
N SER A 118 10.90 5.12 5.07
CA SER A 118 10.24 5.48 3.81
C SER A 118 10.54 6.93 3.44
N GLY A 119 11.02 7.20 2.23
CA GLY A 119 11.40 8.56 1.78
C GLY A 119 12.78 9.04 2.20
N MET A 120 13.62 8.18 2.81
CA MET A 120 14.92 8.61 3.34
C MET A 120 15.81 9.22 2.26
N ALA A 121 16.40 10.37 2.55
CA ALA A 121 17.34 11.04 1.66
C ALA A 121 18.76 10.44 1.71
N TYR A 122 19.07 9.71 2.79
CA TYR A 122 20.35 9.05 2.99
C TYR A 122 20.10 7.65 3.54
N PHE A 123 20.82 6.67 3.04
CA PHE A 123 21.00 5.41 3.75
C PHE A 123 22.00 5.61 4.88
N THR A 124 21.77 5.04 6.05
CA THR A 124 22.67 5.19 7.21
C THR A 124 23.03 3.83 7.80
N ALA A 125 24.32 3.60 8.03
CA ALA A 125 24.84 2.48 8.78
C ALA A 125 25.59 2.98 10.02
N THR A 126 25.16 2.54 11.19
CA THR A 126 25.80 2.81 12.47
C THR A 126 26.64 1.61 12.86
N TYR A 127 27.94 1.83 13.05
CA TYR A 127 28.92 0.83 13.43
C TYR A 127 29.25 0.95 14.92
N GLN A 128 29.48 -0.19 15.56
CA GLN A 128 30.05 -0.29 16.89
C GLN A 128 31.10 -1.40 16.89
N GLY A 129 32.37 -1.03 17.11
CA GLY A 129 33.47 -2.00 17.27
C GLY A 129 33.76 -2.86 16.04
N LEU A 130 33.36 -2.42 14.84
CA LEU A 130 33.60 -3.10 13.57
C LEU A 130 34.43 -2.23 12.64
N THR A 131 35.19 -2.83 11.73
CA THR A 131 36.04 -2.14 10.76
C THR A 131 35.26 -1.95 9.45
N PRO A 132 34.81 -0.73 9.09
CA PRO A 132 33.93 -0.54 7.94
C PRO A 132 34.61 -0.91 6.63
N GLU A 133 33.88 -1.59 5.75
CA GLU A 133 34.25 -1.78 4.35
C GLU A 133 33.13 -1.23 3.47
N ILE A 134 33.50 -0.49 2.42
CA ILE A 134 32.56 0.12 1.48
C ILE A 134 32.91 -0.38 0.09
N LEU A 135 32.01 -1.17 -0.47
CA LEU A 135 32.13 -1.81 -1.77
C LEU A 135 31.32 -1.01 -2.80
N PHE A 136 31.85 -0.89 -4.01
CA PHE A 136 31.18 -0.24 -5.14
C PHE A 136 31.03 -1.23 -6.28
N GLU A 137 29.91 -1.19 -7.01
CA GLU A 137 29.68 -2.06 -8.17
C GLU A 137 30.69 -1.81 -9.31
N ALA A 138 31.20 -0.58 -9.41
CA ALA A 138 32.14 -0.16 -10.44
C ALA A 138 33.42 0.43 -9.81
N PRO A 139 34.56 0.42 -10.54
CA PRO A 139 35.80 1.02 -10.05
C PRO A 139 35.61 2.49 -9.66
N ILE A 140 36.25 2.92 -8.58
CA ILE A 140 36.29 4.31 -8.14
C ILE A 140 37.25 5.07 -9.04
N ALA A 141 36.75 6.11 -9.71
CA ALA A 141 37.53 6.99 -10.57
C ALA A 141 38.21 8.10 -9.76
N THR A 142 37.43 8.78 -8.91
CA THR A 142 37.95 9.88 -8.08
C THR A 142 37.35 9.88 -6.69
N ILE A 143 38.14 10.35 -5.72
CA ILE A 143 37.69 10.67 -4.37
C ILE A 143 38.03 12.13 -4.10
N ASN A 144 37.03 12.92 -3.71
CA ASN A 144 37.13 14.37 -3.51
C ASN A 144 37.70 15.11 -4.73
N GLY A 145 37.34 14.65 -5.94
CA GLY A 145 37.80 15.22 -7.20
C GLY A 145 39.24 14.86 -7.60
N VAL A 146 39.94 14.05 -6.80
CA VAL A 146 41.30 13.58 -7.09
C VAL A 146 41.25 12.13 -7.57
N THR A 147 42.04 11.79 -8.60
CA THR A 147 42.13 10.42 -9.14
C THR A 147 42.46 9.41 -8.05
N ALA A 148 41.61 8.38 -7.95
CA ALA A 148 41.75 7.34 -6.95
C ALA A 148 42.85 6.34 -7.34
N THR A 149 43.79 6.08 -6.44
CA THR A 149 44.90 5.11 -6.66
C THR A 149 44.92 4.08 -5.54
N VAL A 150 44.99 2.79 -5.89
CA VAL A 150 45.00 1.68 -4.92
C VAL A 150 46.16 1.86 -3.93
N GLY A 151 45.91 1.61 -2.65
CA GLY A 151 46.85 1.86 -1.55
C GLY A 151 46.86 3.29 -1.03
N THR A 152 46.13 4.23 -1.66
CA THR A 152 45.99 5.60 -1.15
C THR A 152 45.12 5.60 0.10
N ARG A 153 45.57 6.34 1.11
CA ARG A 153 44.84 6.57 2.35
C ARG A 153 44.10 7.89 2.30
N TYR A 154 42.85 7.86 2.71
CA TYR A 154 41.97 9.01 2.81
C TYR A 154 41.57 9.21 4.28
N TYR A 155 41.51 10.47 4.69
CA TYR A 155 41.17 10.85 6.04
C TYR A 155 40.16 11.99 6.00
N GLY A 156 39.09 11.86 6.78
CA GLY A 156 38.10 12.92 6.90
C GLY A 156 36.74 12.44 7.40
N THR A 157 35.82 13.38 7.48
CA THR A 157 34.42 13.16 7.86
C THR A 157 33.47 13.15 6.66
N LYS A 158 34.00 13.34 5.45
CA LYS A 158 33.21 13.55 4.23
C LYS A 158 34.01 13.17 3.00
N PHE A 159 33.40 12.39 2.11
CA PHE A 159 34.01 11.96 0.85
C PHE A 159 33.01 12.06 -0.30
N ASN A 160 33.40 12.72 -1.39
CA ASN A 160 32.72 12.64 -2.67
C ASN A 160 33.37 11.54 -3.50
N VAL A 161 32.64 10.47 -3.80
CA VAL A 161 33.16 9.33 -4.56
C VAL A 161 32.49 9.30 -5.93
N ALA A 162 33.29 9.34 -6.99
CA ALA A 162 32.81 9.14 -8.35
C ALA A 162 33.34 7.81 -8.89
N ALA A 163 32.44 6.96 -9.37
CA ALA A 163 32.78 5.71 -10.03
C ALA A 163 33.01 5.91 -11.53
N VAL A 164 33.77 5.00 -12.16
CA VAL A 164 34.00 4.96 -13.61
C VAL A 164 32.70 4.79 -14.40
N SER A 165 31.67 4.20 -13.78
CA SER A 165 30.30 4.13 -14.33
C SER A 165 29.61 5.51 -14.47
N GLY A 166 30.18 6.57 -13.90
CA GLY A 166 29.58 7.90 -13.82
C GLY A 166 28.68 8.10 -12.59
N GLN A 167 28.42 7.06 -11.80
CA GLN A 167 27.69 7.18 -10.54
C GLN A 167 28.52 7.99 -9.53
N GLN A 168 27.87 8.91 -8.82
CA GLN A 168 28.49 9.73 -7.78
C GLN A 168 27.76 9.56 -6.45
N TRP A 169 28.52 9.57 -5.36
CA TRP A 169 28.05 9.31 -4.01
C TRP A 169 28.68 10.28 -3.01
N TRP A 170 27.86 10.74 -2.05
CA TRP A 170 28.36 11.30 -0.81
C TRP A 170 28.52 10.20 0.23
N LEU A 171 29.65 10.22 0.95
CA LEU A 171 29.86 9.52 2.21
C LEU A 171 30.04 10.56 3.32
N HIS A 172 29.09 10.67 4.25
CA HIS A 172 29.19 11.52 5.43
C HIS A 172 29.44 10.65 6.67
N VAL A 173 30.42 11.03 7.48
CA VAL A 173 30.91 10.22 8.60
C VAL A 173 30.77 11.00 9.91
N PHE A 174 30.07 10.40 10.87
CA PHE A 174 29.77 10.96 12.18
C PHE A 174 30.29 10.02 13.28
N PRO A 175 31.55 10.18 13.73
CA PRO A 175 32.10 9.40 14.84
C PRO A 175 31.31 9.62 16.13
N SER A 176 31.16 8.59 16.96
CA SER A 176 30.47 8.68 18.27
C SER A 176 31.30 9.40 19.34
N SER A 177 32.63 9.45 19.19
CA SER A 177 33.52 10.18 20.10
C SER A 177 33.53 11.68 19.78
N SER A 178 33.63 12.52 20.80
CA SER A 178 33.76 13.98 20.66
C SER A 178 35.04 14.43 19.95
N SER A 179 35.99 13.54 19.70
CA SER A 179 37.13 13.78 18.81
C SER A 179 36.65 13.78 17.35
N SER A 180 36.74 14.93 16.69
CA SER A 180 36.36 15.20 15.30
C SER A 180 37.22 14.48 14.25
N ASN A 181 37.84 13.36 14.61
CA ASN A 181 38.92 12.75 13.84
C ASN A 181 38.44 11.91 12.65
N GLY A 182 37.17 12.02 12.22
CA GLY A 182 36.64 11.34 11.04
C GLY A 182 36.93 9.83 11.01
N ILE A 183 37.16 9.31 9.81
CA ILE A 183 37.58 7.92 9.56
C ILE A 183 38.82 7.89 8.67
N GLN A 184 39.67 6.88 8.87
CA GLN A 184 40.77 6.54 7.97
C GLN A 184 40.36 5.39 7.07
N LEU A 185 40.35 5.63 5.76
CA LEU A 185 40.04 4.64 4.73
C LEU A 185 41.25 4.42 3.84
N ASN A 186 41.50 3.18 3.47
CA ASN A 186 42.45 2.80 2.43
C ASN A 186 41.68 2.30 1.20
N LEU A 187 42.08 2.73 0.00
CA LEU A 187 41.58 2.12 -1.22
C LEU A 187 42.25 0.76 -1.42
N ALA A 188 41.64 -0.30 -0.89
CA ALA A 188 42.20 -1.65 -0.85
C ALA A 188 42.23 -2.29 -2.25
N THR A 189 41.18 -2.05 -3.04
CA THR A 189 41.11 -2.41 -4.47
C THR A 189 40.51 -1.23 -5.22
N THR A 190 40.39 -1.33 -6.55
CA THR A 190 39.71 -0.27 -7.33
C THR A 190 38.23 -0.10 -6.95
N MET A 191 37.62 -1.03 -6.19
CA MET A 191 36.20 -1.01 -5.83
C MET A 191 35.94 -1.00 -4.31
N ILE A 192 36.98 -1.04 -3.46
CA ILE A 192 36.84 -1.24 -2.02
C ILE A 192 37.57 -0.15 -1.25
N LEU A 193 36.80 0.62 -0.47
CA LEU A 193 37.32 1.49 0.60
C LEU A 193 37.24 0.73 1.92
N GLN A 194 38.40 0.40 2.49
CA GLN A 194 38.53 -0.36 3.72
C GLN A 194 38.98 0.53 4.88
N GLY A 195 38.29 0.48 6.00
CA GLY A 195 38.70 1.11 7.25
C GLY A 195 40.01 0.54 7.77
N LEU A 196 40.88 1.39 8.32
CA LEU A 196 42.16 0.93 8.89
C LEU A 196 42.03 0.44 10.34
N THR A 197 40.96 0.84 11.03
CA THR A 197 40.68 0.47 12.42
C THR A 197 39.18 0.27 12.60
N THR A 198 38.80 -0.33 13.73
CA THR A 198 37.40 -0.37 14.15
C THR A 198 36.85 1.04 14.29
N PHE A 199 35.56 1.19 13.99
CA PHE A 199 34.83 2.46 13.97
C PHE A 199 33.62 2.39 14.88
N ASN A 200 33.36 3.50 15.58
CA ASN A 200 32.13 3.72 16.34
C ASN A 200 31.51 5.02 15.84
N GLY A 201 30.34 4.93 15.23
CA GLY A 201 29.67 6.09 14.63
C GLY A 201 28.80 5.72 13.43
N ALA A 202 28.26 6.73 12.75
CA ALA A 202 27.43 6.57 11.58
C ALA A 202 28.19 6.90 10.29
N ILE A 203 27.99 6.08 9.26
CA ILE A 203 28.33 6.38 7.87
C ILE A 203 27.03 6.52 7.10
N ARG A 204 26.81 7.69 6.49
CA ARG A 204 25.64 7.98 5.67
C ARG A 204 26.02 8.06 4.20
N VAL A 205 25.15 7.53 3.35
CA VAL A 205 25.33 7.45 1.91
C VAL A 205 24.16 8.11 1.20
N SER A 206 24.44 8.94 0.21
CA SER A 206 23.42 9.46 -0.71
C SER A 206 23.94 9.51 -2.14
N ALA A 207 23.06 9.24 -3.10
CA ALA A 207 23.36 9.34 -4.52
C ALA A 207 23.33 10.80 -4.96
N ILE A 208 24.35 11.23 -5.72
CA ILE A 208 24.41 12.56 -6.32
C ILE A 208 23.93 12.46 -7.76
N LEU A 209 22.85 13.18 -8.09
CA LEU A 209 22.30 13.29 -9.44
C LEU A 209 22.70 14.60 -10.14
N ASP A 210 22.81 15.69 -9.38
CA ASP A 210 23.17 17.02 -9.86
C ASP A 210 23.79 17.87 -8.75
N ALA A 211 24.30 19.05 -9.13
CA ALA A 211 24.98 19.96 -8.20
C ALA A 211 24.05 20.57 -7.13
N THR A 212 22.80 20.87 -7.48
CA THR A 212 21.82 21.47 -6.56
C THR A 212 21.47 20.47 -5.46
N GLN A 213 21.16 19.23 -5.85
CA GLN A 213 20.93 18.14 -4.92
C GLN A 213 22.17 17.87 -4.05
N SER A 214 23.37 17.87 -4.65
CA SER A 214 24.62 17.64 -3.92
C SER A 214 24.81 18.63 -2.76
N VAL A 215 24.56 19.92 -3.00
CA VAL A 215 24.67 20.97 -1.98
C VAL A 215 23.64 20.78 -0.87
N ALA A 216 22.39 20.44 -1.21
CA ALA A 216 21.34 20.17 -0.22
C ALA A 216 21.70 18.94 0.64
N GLN A 217 22.11 17.84 0.02
CA GLN A 217 22.53 16.62 0.72
C GLN A 217 23.68 16.87 1.69
N ASP A 218 24.65 17.68 1.29
CA ASP A 218 25.74 18.03 2.19
C ASP A 218 25.27 18.89 3.37
N THR A 219 24.43 19.89 3.07
CA THR A 219 23.94 20.88 4.04
C THR A 219 23.14 20.24 5.19
N TYR A 220 22.32 19.24 4.90
CA TYR A 220 21.39 18.60 5.84
C TYR A 220 21.82 17.20 6.32
N SER A 221 23.06 16.80 6.04
CA SER A 221 23.60 15.47 6.32
C SER A 221 23.66 15.08 7.80
N SER A 222 23.60 16.03 8.72
CA SER A 222 23.76 15.80 10.17
C SER A 222 22.51 15.29 10.89
N CYS A 223 21.32 15.50 10.32
CA CYS A 223 20.06 15.04 10.92
C CYS A 223 19.73 13.63 10.41
N ILE A 224 19.86 12.64 11.29
CA ILE A 224 19.72 11.23 10.95
C ILE A 224 18.32 10.74 11.33
N VAL A 225 17.55 10.27 10.35
CA VAL A 225 16.24 9.66 10.62
C VAL A 225 16.39 8.22 11.07
N THR A 226 15.70 7.83 12.13
CA THR A 226 15.74 6.48 12.72
C THR A 226 14.37 5.78 12.72
N GLY A 227 13.31 6.50 12.33
CA GLY A 227 11.96 5.97 12.17
C GLY A 227 10.92 7.09 12.14
N GLY A 228 9.65 6.72 12.26
CA GLY A 228 8.59 7.70 12.48
C GLY A 228 7.26 7.05 12.79
N ASP A 229 6.48 7.70 13.65
CA ASP A 229 5.15 7.24 14.05
C ASP A 229 4.07 8.13 13.41
N VAL A 230 2.95 7.50 13.05
CA VAL A 230 1.79 8.19 12.50
C VAL A 230 0.86 8.57 13.66
N GLU A 231 0.53 9.86 13.72
CA GLU A 231 -0.47 10.38 14.64
C GLU A 231 -1.69 10.86 13.85
N ILE A 232 -2.87 10.36 14.21
CA ILE A 232 -4.16 10.75 13.64
C ILE A 232 -4.85 11.70 14.62
N THR A 233 -5.02 12.95 14.22
CA THR A 233 -5.62 13.98 15.08
C THR A 233 -7.13 14.14 14.83
N SER A 234 -7.58 13.89 13.60
CA SER A 234 -8.99 14.01 13.21
C SER A 234 -9.26 13.26 11.91
N ASP A 235 -10.51 13.31 11.43
CA ASP A 235 -10.93 12.76 10.14
C ASP A 235 -10.30 13.41 8.89
N SER A 236 -9.48 14.45 9.09
CA SER A 236 -8.88 15.25 8.02
C SER A 236 -7.43 15.66 8.31
N LYS A 237 -6.86 15.26 9.45
CA LYS A 237 -5.51 15.67 9.87
C LYS A 237 -4.75 14.50 10.45
N TYR A 238 -3.53 14.31 9.95
CA TYR A 238 -2.56 13.37 10.47
C TYR A 238 -1.15 13.95 10.36
N SER A 239 -0.20 13.33 11.04
CA SER A 239 1.19 13.74 10.98
C SER A 239 2.14 12.56 11.06
N PHE A 240 3.31 12.72 10.45
CA PHE A 240 4.47 11.85 10.64
C PHE A 240 5.36 12.49 11.70
N LYS A 241 5.45 11.84 12.86
CA LYS A 241 6.34 12.21 13.95
C LYS A 241 7.67 11.50 13.74
N TRP A 242 8.60 12.19 13.08
CA TRP A 242 9.89 11.61 12.75
C TRP A 242 10.74 11.43 14.02
N LYS A 243 11.41 10.29 14.11
CA LYS A 243 12.43 10.02 15.10
C LYS A 243 13.78 10.30 14.47
N THR A 244 14.56 11.15 15.12
CA THR A 244 15.84 11.60 14.59
C THR A 244 16.93 11.60 15.67
N GLU A 245 18.18 11.47 15.23
CA GLU A 245 19.38 11.64 16.04
C GLU A 245 20.39 12.54 15.29
N GLY A 246 21.49 12.90 15.96
CA GLY A 246 22.47 13.85 15.44
C GLY A 246 22.03 15.31 15.55
N ASP A 247 22.65 16.17 14.76
CA ASP A 247 22.31 17.61 14.73
C ASP A 247 21.22 17.88 13.69
N CYS A 248 20.03 18.21 14.20
CA CYS A 248 18.85 18.54 13.42
C CYS A 248 18.51 20.04 13.44
N ALA A 249 19.44 20.94 13.77
CA ALA A 249 19.20 22.38 13.82
C ALA A 249 18.74 22.97 12.47
N LYS A 250 19.12 22.33 11.35
CA LYS A 250 18.68 22.70 10.00
C LYS A 250 17.40 21.97 9.53
N GLY A 251 16.80 21.16 10.39
CA GLY A 251 15.65 20.31 10.06
C GLY A 251 16.01 18.99 9.40
N LEU A 252 15.05 18.06 9.36
CA LEU A 252 15.16 16.78 8.68
C LEU A 252 14.90 16.97 7.18
N PHE A 253 15.91 16.69 6.35
CA PHE A 253 15.82 16.64 4.88
C PHE A 253 15.34 15.26 4.41
N HIS A 254 14.18 15.22 3.74
CA HIS A 254 13.49 13.97 3.42
C HIS A 254 12.62 14.08 2.16
N TYR A 255 12.41 12.98 1.44
CA TYR A 255 11.67 12.98 0.17
C TYR A 255 10.19 12.63 0.35
N ALA A 256 9.31 13.46 -0.21
CA ALA A 256 7.88 13.30 -0.21
C ALA A 256 7.37 12.77 -1.56
N LEU A 257 6.49 11.76 -1.53
CA LEU A 257 5.75 11.31 -2.70
C LEU A 257 4.76 12.36 -3.21
N ASP A 258 4.36 12.27 -4.48
CA ASP A 258 3.48 13.26 -5.13
C ASP A 258 2.20 13.57 -4.33
N HIS A 259 1.50 12.54 -3.81
CA HIS A 259 0.27 12.76 -3.03
C HIS A 259 0.52 13.50 -1.69
N HIS A 260 1.70 13.34 -1.08
CA HIS A 260 2.09 14.10 0.12
C HIS A 260 2.23 15.58 -0.20
N THR A 261 2.84 15.93 -1.34
CA THR A 261 3.08 17.34 -1.72
C THR A 261 1.77 18.13 -1.86
N LYS A 262 0.66 17.44 -2.13
CA LYS A 262 -0.68 18.02 -2.30
C LYS A 262 -1.39 18.30 -0.96
N THR A 263 -0.90 17.77 0.16
CA THR A 263 -1.57 17.86 1.47
C THR A 263 -0.65 18.20 2.63
N LEU A 264 0.66 18.18 2.43
CA LEU A 264 1.65 18.72 3.36
C LEU A 264 1.34 20.18 3.67
N THR A 265 1.37 20.51 4.96
CA THR A 265 1.11 21.86 5.42
C THR A 265 2.42 22.64 5.52
N ALA A 266 2.44 23.84 4.91
CA ALA A 266 3.59 24.75 4.93
C ALA A 266 4.03 25.17 6.35
N ALA A 267 3.17 25.00 7.36
CA ALA A 267 3.52 25.23 8.76
C ALA A 267 4.51 24.19 9.32
N SER A 268 4.65 23.03 8.69
CA SER A 268 5.50 21.93 9.17
C SER A 268 6.79 21.73 8.37
N VAL A 269 6.82 22.18 7.11
CA VAL A 269 7.90 21.91 6.16
C VAL A 269 8.12 23.06 5.18
N VAL A 270 9.32 23.10 4.59
CA VAL A 270 9.65 23.93 3.42
C VAL A 270 10.22 23.03 2.31
N GLU A 271 9.78 23.24 1.06
CA GLU A 271 10.30 22.54 -0.12
C GLU A 271 11.75 23.00 -0.39
N VAL A 272 12.65 22.05 -0.64
CA VAL A 272 14.01 22.35 -1.10
C VAL A 272 13.96 22.49 -2.61
N ALA A 273 14.05 23.73 -3.08
CA ALA A 273 13.84 24.06 -4.49
C ALA A 273 14.75 23.23 -5.43
N ASN A 274 14.14 22.70 -6.49
CA ASN A 274 14.81 21.94 -7.55
C ASN A 274 15.53 20.66 -7.09
N VAL A 275 15.22 20.13 -5.91
CA VAL A 275 15.77 18.86 -5.44
C VAL A 275 14.71 17.77 -5.42
N ALA A 276 14.92 16.74 -6.25
CA ALA A 276 14.00 15.64 -6.39
C ALA A 276 14.71 14.33 -6.78
N MET A 277 14.08 13.20 -6.47
CA MET A 277 14.51 11.86 -6.90
C MET A 277 13.29 11.05 -7.29
N TYR A 278 13.39 10.21 -8.32
CA TYR A 278 12.29 9.33 -8.67
C TYR A 278 12.23 8.13 -7.72
N SER A 279 11.04 7.79 -7.27
CA SER A 279 10.76 6.46 -6.73
C SER A 279 10.77 5.42 -7.85
N ALA A 280 10.77 4.13 -7.50
CA ALA A 280 10.65 3.08 -8.49
C ALA A 280 9.29 3.12 -9.22
N THR A 281 8.16 3.08 -8.50
CA THR A 281 6.84 2.96 -9.14
C THR A 281 5.88 4.13 -8.91
N ARG A 282 6.27 5.14 -8.13
CA ARG A 282 5.38 6.22 -7.66
C ARG A 282 5.82 7.62 -8.09
N GLY A 283 6.51 7.70 -9.23
CA GLY A 283 6.92 8.95 -9.85
C GLY A 283 7.97 9.74 -9.07
N LEU A 284 8.05 11.04 -9.38
CA LEU A 284 9.02 11.97 -8.81
C LEU A 284 8.71 12.29 -7.35
N MET A 285 9.71 12.16 -6.46
CA MET A 285 9.65 12.56 -5.06
C MET A 285 10.35 13.90 -4.87
N LYS A 286 9.69 14.84 -4.21
CA LYS A 286 10.24 16.18 -3.94
C LYS A 286 10.85 16.25 -2.55
N ALA A 287 11.96 16.97 -2.40
CA ALA A 287 12.62 17.10 -1.11
C ALA A 287 12.02 18.22 -0.24
N PHE A 288 11.90 17.95 1.05
CA PHE A 288 11.44 18.93 2.05
C PHE A 288 12.36 18.90 3.27
N THR A 289 12.43 20.03 3.98
CA THR A 289 13.03 20.12 5.32
C THR A 289 11.98 20.48 6.34
N THR A 290 12.04 19.85 7.52
CA THR A 290 11.11 20.18 8.62
C THR A 290 11.41 21.53 9.25
N LEU A 291 10.36 22.24 9.67
CA LEU A 291 10.45 23.51 10.40
C LEU A 291 10.27 23.35 11.92
N THR A 292 9.85 22.18 12.37
CA THR A 292 9.53 21.91 13.79
C THR A 292 10.64 21.14 14.49
N SER A 293 10.73 21.32 15.81
CA SER A 293 11.53 20.47 16.71
C SER A 293 10.61 19.95 17.83
N PRO A 294 10.34 18.63 17.93
CA PRO A 294 10.87 17.55 17.09
C PRO A 294 10.40 17.62 15.61
N PRO A 295 11.17 17.06 14.66
CA PRO A 295 10.83 17.05 13.24
C PRO A 295 9.47 16.37 12.96
N THR A 296 8.55 17.09 12.31
CA THR A 296 7.20 16.61 12.02
C THR A 296 6.78 17.01 10.61
N TRP A 297 6.10 16.11 9.90
CA TRP A 297 5.29 16.45 8.72
C TRP A 297 3.82 16.43 9.10
N SER A 298 3.10 17.52 8.83
CA SER A 298 1.66 17.62 9.13
C SER A 298 0.87 17.73 7.84
N PHE A 299 -0.21 16.96 7.76
CA PHE A 299 -1.04 16.85 6.57
C PHE A 299 -2.48 17.30 6.82
N TYR A 300 -3.11 17.87 5.79
CA TYR A 300 -4.52 18.22 5.81
C TYR A 300 -5.26 17.70 4.58
N GLU A 301 -6.20 16.78 4.80
CA GLU A 301 -7.08 16.23 3.77
C GLU A 301 -8.38 17.01 3.69
N SER A 302 -8.40 18.02 2.82
CA SER A 302 -9.54 18.92 2.61
C SER A 302 -10.71 18.29 1.83
N ARG A 303 -10.52 17.10 1.24
CA ARG A 303 -11.52 16.44 0.40
C ARG A 303 -12.77 16.10 1.22
N ASN A 304 -13.93 16.49 0.72
CA ASN A 304 -15.21 16.10 1.29
C ASN A 304 -15.73 14.83 0.60
N ILE A 305 -15.44 13.67 1.18
CA ILE A 305 -16.00 12.39 0.78
C ILE A 305 -17.05 12.01 1.84
N PRO A 306 -18.35 12.06 1.51
CA PRO A 306 -19.41 11.63 2.41
C PRO A 306 -19.29 10.14 2.77
N VAL A 307 -19.65 9.81 4.00
CA VAL A 307 -19.71 8.43 4.49
C VAL A 307 -21.18 8.08 4.69
N THR A 308 -21.80 7.57 3.62
CA THR A 308 -23.23 7.29 3.53
C THR A 308 -23.51 5.99 2.78
N HIS A 309 -24.43 5.17 3.26
CA HIS A 309 -24.80 3.94 2.54
C HIS A 309 -25.42 4.17 1.15
N TYR A 310 -25.77 5.41 0.81
CA TYR A 310 -26.40 5.80 -0.43
C TYR A 310 -25.52 6.75 -1.24
N PRO A 311 -25.64 6.78 -2.59
CA PRO A 311 -25.00 7.78 -3.44
C PRO A 311 -25.35 9.22 -3.05
N ARG A 312 -24.46 10.16 -3.42
CA ARG A 312 -24.67 11.60 -3.17
C ARG A 312 -25.99 12.11 -3.73
N SER A 313 -26.31 11.69 -4.95
CA SER A 313 -27.53 12.05 -5.66
C SER A 313 -28.58 10.97 -5.44
N ARG A 314 -29.80 11.37 -5.09
CA ARG A 314 -30.94 10.45 -4.94
C ARG A 314 -31.74 10.39 -6.23
N LEU A 315 -32.08 9.19 -6.69
CA LEU A 315 -32.98 9.04 -7.84
C LEU A 315 -34.40 9.51 -7.50
N THR A 316 -35.17 9.86 -8.54
CA THR A 316 -36.59 10.20 -8.39
C THR A 316 -37.46 8.96 -8.48
N LYS A 317 -38.71 9.06 -7.97
CA LYS A 317 -39.70 7.98 -8.10
C LYS A 317 -40.00 7.64 -9.57
N ALA A 318 -39.99 8.64 -10.45
CA ALA A 318 -40.20 8.42 -11.89
C ALA A 318 -39.10 7.54 -12.50
N VAL A 319 -37.83 7.82 -12.16
CA VAL A 319 -36.69 6.99 -12.61
C VAL A 319 -36.76 5.59 -12.03
N ALA A 320 -37.16 5.45 -10.76
CA ALA A 320 -37.33 4.14 -10.12
C ALA A 320 -38.37 3.26 -10.83
N LEU A 321 -39.48 3.88 -11.27
CA LEU A 321 -40.54 3.22 -12.04
C LEU A 321 -40.07 2.89 -13.46
N GLN A 322 -39.39 3.82 -14.13
CA GLN A 322 -38.86 3.61 -15.49
C GLN A 322 -37.90 2.42 -15.56
N GLN A 323 -37.06 2.24 -14.54
CA GLN A 323 -36.13 1.11 -14.46
C GLN A 323 -36.74 -0.14 -13.81
N ASP A 324 -38.01 -0.07 -13.38
CA ASP A 324 -38.73 -1.15 -12.71
C ASP A 324 -37.92 -1.75 -11.53
N LEU A 325 -37.36 -0.86 -10.69
CA LEU A 325 -36.42 -1.24 -9.63
C LEU A 325 -37.09 -2.07 -8.54
N LYS A 326 -38.35 -1.79 -8.19
CA LYS A 326 -39.07 -2.53 -7.12
C LYS A 326 -39.26 -4.00 -7.48
N THR A 327 -39.60 -4.30 -8.73
CA THR A 327 -39.79 -5.68 -9.20
C THR A 327 -38.46 -6.43 -9.24
N LYS A 328 -37.42 -5.82 -9.81
CA LYS A 328 -36.07 -6.40 -9.86
C LYS A 328 -35.49 -6.63 -8.47
N LEU A 329 -35.66 -5.67 -7.56
CA LEU A 329 -35.26 -5.80 -6.16
C LEU A 329 -35.97 -6.97 -5.48
N ARG A 330 -37.28 -7.11 -5.70
CA ARG A 330 -38.05 -8.24 -5.16
C ARG A 330 -37.50 -9.58 -5.69
N ALA A 331 -37.22 -9.66 -6.99
CA ALA A 331 -36.65 -10.85 -7.61
C ALA A 331 -35.27 -11.19 -7.03
N ASP A 332 -34.37 -10.20 -6.91
CA ASP A 332 -33.03 -10.40 -6.35
C ASP A 332 -33.09 -10.88 -4.87
N ILE A 333 -33.97 -10.30 -4.04
CA ILE A 333 -34.19 -10.72 -2.64
C ILE A 333 -34.75 -12.14 -2.54
N GLN A 334 -35.69 -12.49 -3.43
CA GLN A 334 -36.37 -13.80 -3.47
C GLN A 334 -35.53 -14.91 -4.09
N GLY A 335 -34.48 -14.58 -4.84
CA GLY A 335 -33.55 -15.54 -5.43
C GLY A 335 -32.95 -16.50 -4.39
N ILE A 336 -32.27 -17.54 -4.86
CA ILE A 336 -31.57 -18.49 -4.00
C ILE A 336 -30.24 -17.86 -3.57
N TRP A 337 -30.02 -17.75 -2.27
CA TRP A 337 -28.78 -17.26 -1.68
C TRP A 337 -28.22 -18.34 -0.78
N THR A 338 -27.10 -18.93 -1.19
CA THR A 338 -26.46 -20.02 -0.46
C THR A 338 -25.14 -19.51 0.11
N VAL A 339 -25.08 -19.35 1.44
CA VAL A 339 -23.82 -19.17 2.16
C VAL A 339 -23.29 -20.55 2.48
N SER A 340 -22.27 -21.00 1.74
CA SER A 340 -21.63 -22.29 2.01
C SER A 340 -20.89 -22.22 3.34
N THR A 341 -21.12 -23.20 4.22
CA THR A 341 -20.33 -23.35 5.46
C THR A 341 -18.90 -23.81 5.20
N ALA A 342 -18.56 -24.18 3.97
CA ALA A 342 -17.20 -24.42 3.48
C ALA A 342 -16.74 -23.34 2.49
N GLY A 343 -17.40 -22.17 2.48
CA GLY A 343 -17.08 -21.07 1.59
C GLY A 343 -15.82 -20.31 2.00
N SER A 344 -15.22 -19.64 1.01
CA SER A 344 -14.12 -18.69 1.17
C SER A 344 -14.62 -17.41 1.87
N TYR A 345 -13.78 -16.78 2.70
CA TYR A 345 -14.13 -15.48 3.32
C TYR A 345 -14.23 -14.36 2.29
N TYR A 346 -13.52 -14.48 1.16
CA TYR A 346 -13.59 -13.57 0.02
C TYR A 346 -14.94 -13.65 -0.70
N PHE A 347 -15.23 -14.79 -1.36
CA PHE A 347 -16.43 -14.93 -2.18
C PHE A 347 -17.72 -14.83 -1.35
N THR A 348 -17.71 -15.39 -0.14
CA THR A 348 -18.86 -15.24 0.76
C THR A 348 -19.00 -13.81 1.25
N GLY A 349 -17.89 -13.09 1.46
CA GLY A 349 -17.88 -11.65 1.73
C GLY A 349 -18.59 -10.87 0.63
N LYS A 350 -18.21 -11.10 -0.64
CA LYS A 350 -18.85 -10.47 -1.81
C LYS A 350 -20.36 -10.70 -1.80
N LEU A 351 -20.78 -11.95 -1.57
CA LEU A 351 -22.18 -12.33 -1.51
C LEU A 351 -22.94 -11.58 -0.40
N VAL A 352 -22.41 -11.51 0.83
CA VAL A 352 -23.14 -10.86 1.94
C VAL A 352 -23.17 -9.34 1.80
N GLN A 353 -22.15 -8.71 1.22
CA GLN A 353 -22.17 -7.28 0.88
C GLN A 353 -23.16 -6.98 -0.25
N GLN A 354 -23.21 -7.83 -1.28
CA GLN A 354 -24.20 -7.73 -2.36
C GLN A 354 -25.63 -7.78 -1.79
N TYR A 355 -25.91 -8.75 -0.91
CA TYR A 355 -27.22 -8.88 -0.29
C TYR A 355 -27.55 -7.71 0.64
N ALA A 356 -26.59 -7.24 1.43
CA ALA A 356 -26.74 -6.05 2.26
C ALA A 356 -27.14 -4.82 1.42
N SER A 357 -26.57 -4.68 0.21
CA SER A 357 -26.90 -3.60 -0.72
C SER A 357 -28.36 -3.67 -1.20
N LEU A 358 -28.92 -4.88 -1.38
CA LEU A 358 -30.35 -5.06 -1.63
C LEU A 358 -31.21 -4.58 -0.44
N CYS A 359 -30.79 -4.87 0.78
CA CYS A 359 -31.52 -4.42 1.97
C CYS A 359 -31.49 -2.89 2.12
N LEU A 360 -30.40 -2.24 1.71
CA LEU A 360 -30.35 -0.77 1.61
C LEU A 360 -31.38 -0.22 0.62
N MET A 361 -31.52 -0.85 -0.55
CA MET A 361 -32.58 -0.47 -1.51
C MET A 361 -33.98 -0.71 -0.96
N ALA A 362 -34.19 -1.81 -0.22
CA ALA A 362 -35.46 -2.14 0.41
C ALA A 362 -35.86 -1.16 1.52
N ASN A 363 -34.90 -0.40 2.05
CA ASN A 363 -35.12 0.71 2.99
C ASN A 363 -35.36 2.06 2.29
N ASP A 364 -35.15 2.16 0.98
CA ASP A 364 -35.32 3.43 0.26
C ASP A 364 -36.80 3.68 -0.08
N PRO A 365 -37.45 4.71 0.52
CA PRO A 365 -38.86 4.98 0.27
C PRO A 365 -39.15 5.39 -1.19
N VAL A 366 -38.15 5.83 -1.95
CA VAL A 366 -38.29 6.09 -3.39
C VAL A 366 -38.60 4.79 -4.14
N ILE A 367 -38.07 3.66 -3.66
CA ILE A 367 -38.23 2.34 -4.28
C ILE A 367 -39.48 1.63 -3.76
N VAL A 368 -39.64 1.53 -2.44
CA VAL A 368 -40.66 0.66 -1.84
C VAL A 368 -41.91 1.40 -1.33
N GLY A 369 -41.84 2.71 -1.13
CA GLY A 369 -42.86 3.50 -0.44
C GLY A 369 -42.74 3.38 1.08
N THR A 370 -43.87 3.31 1.78
CA THR A 370 -43.91 3.14 3.25
C THR A 370 -43.99 1.67 3.70
N ASP A 371 -44.07 0.72 2.75
CA ASP A 371 -44.15 -0.71 3.04
C ASP A 371 -42.78 -1.31 3.37
N VAL A 372 -42.59 -1.63 4.64
CA VAL A 372 -41.34 -2.20 5.18
C VAL A 372 -41.29 -3.74 5.11
N SER A 373 -42.29 -4.41 4.53
CA SER A 373 -42.35 -5.88 4.47
C SER A 373 -41.17 -6.49 3.70
N LEU A 374 -40.76 -5.84 2.61
CA LEU A 374 -39.62 -6.28 1.81
C LEU A 374 -38.30 -6.08 2.56
N LEU A 375 -38.14 -4.96 3.27
CA LEU A 375 -36.99 -4.71 4.14
C LEU A 375 -36.87 -5.76 5.23
N ARG A 376 -37.97 -6.03 5.96
CA ARG A 376 -38.00 -7.04 7.02
C ARG A 376 -37.59 -8.42 6.49
N ARG A 377 -38.15 -8.82 5.34
CA ARG A 377 -37.78 -10.08 4.68
C ARG A 377 -36.30 -10.12 4.30
N CYS A 378 -35.77 -9.03 3.74
CA CYS A 378 -34.37 -8.93 3.35
C CYS A 378 -33.45 -9.08 4.58
N VAL A 379 -33.63 -8.23 5.58
CA VAL A 379 -32.77 -8.22 6.78
C VAL A 379 -32.82 -9.56 7.51
N THR A 380 -33.99 -10.16 7.73
CA THR A 380 -34.10 -11.48 8.38
C THR A 380 -33.38 -12.59 7.59
N LYS A 381 -33.45 -12.56 6.26
CA LYS A 381 -32.72 -13.52 5.41
C LYS A 381 -31.20 -13.32 5.50
N LEU A 382 -30.74 -12.06 5.51
CA LEU A 382 -29.31 -11.74 5.70
C LEU A 382 -28.80 -12.23 7.06
N GLU A 383 -29.53 -11.89 8.13
CA GLU A 383 -29.24 -12.30 9.51
C GLU A 383 -29.13 -13.83 9.65
N SER A 384 -30.04 -14.56 9.01
CA SER A 384 -30.00 -16.03 8.98
C SER A 384 -28.79 -16.55 8.22
N ALA A 385 -28.44 -15.92 7.10
CA ALA A 385 -27.33 -16.34 6.26
C ALA A 385 -25.96 -16.16 6.94
N ILE A 386 -25.81 -15.15 7.80
CA ILE A 386 -24.56 -14.86 8.51
C ILE A 386 -24.45 -15.56 9.87
N ALA A 387 -25.48 -16.26 10.34
CA ALA A 387 -25.45 -16.93 11.65
C ALA A 387 -24.23 -17.86 11.82
N PRO A 388 -23.81 -18.66 10.82
CA PRO A 388 -22.62 -19.52 10.97
C PRO A 388 -21.30 -18.75 11.07
N PHE A 389 -21.21 -17.52 10.54
CA PHE A 389 -20.07 -16.62 10.74
C PHE A 389 -20.00 -16.15 12.19
N LEU A 390 -21.15 -15.78 12.79
CA LEU A 390 -21.23 -15.36 14.19
C LEU A 390 -20.86 -16.49 15.16
N ASP A 391 -21.27 -17.71 14.84
CA ASP A 391 -20.96 -18.90 15.64
C ASP A 391 -19.53 -19.42 15.40
N ASN A 392 -18.80 -18.84 14.44
CA ASN A 392 -17.52 -19.34 13.90
C ASN A 392 -17.57 -20.86 13.62
N SER A 393 -18.69 -21.30 13.04
CA SER A 393 -19.03 -22.72 12.85
C SER A 393 -18.75 -23.23 11.44
N TRP A 394 -18.15 -22.40 10.58
CA TRP A 394 -17.69 -22.80 9.26
C TRP A 394 -16.65 -23.93 9.33
N LYS A 395 -16.57 -24.72 8.26
CA LYS A 395 -15.58 -25.79 8.09
C LYS A 395 -14.16 -25.23 8.26
N TYR A 396 -13.88 -24.10 7.62
CA TYR A 396 -12.63 -23.36 7.75
C TYR A 396 -12.87 -22.11 8.61
N LYS A 397 -12.62 -22.27 9.91
CA LYS A 397 -12.92 -21.27 10.95
C LYS A 397 -11.89 -20.16 10.92
N LEU A 398 -12.27 -18.99 11.41
CA LEU A 398 -11.28 -17.98 11.78
C LEU A 398 -10.53 -18.46 13.03
N LYS A 399 -9.20 -18.39 12.96
CA LYS A 399 -8.29 -18.68 14.08
C LYS A 399 -7.44 -17.46 14.39
N TYR A 400 -7.13 -17.27 15.67
CA TYR A 400 -6.13 -16.31 16.08
C TYR A 400 -4.73 -16.95 16.04
N ASP A 401 -3.84 -16.39 15.24
CA ASP A 401 -2.42 -16.71 15.23
C ASP A 401 -1.71 -15.88 16.30
N ALA A 402 -1.23 -16.55 17.34
CA ALA A 402 -0.54 -15.92 18.45
C ALA A 402 0.94 -15.57 18.16
N ILE A 403 1.49 -16.01 17.02
CA ILE A 403 2.89 -15.74 16.65
C ILE A 403 3.00 -14.35 16.04
N LEU A 404 2.19 -14.07 15.02
CA LEU A 404 2.21 -12.77 14.33
C LEU A 404 1.13 -11.82 14.86
N GLY A 405 0.15 -12.34 15.60
CA GLY A 405 -0.91 -11.57 16.25
C GLY A 405 -1.96 -11.12 15.25
N GLY A 406 -2.86 -12.03 14.86
CA GLY A 406 -3.87 -11.75 13.85
C GLY A 406 -4.90 -12.85 13.65
N ILE A 407 -5.95 -12.55 12.87
CA ILE A 407 -7.01 -13.50 12.55
C ILE A 407 -6.81 -14.03 11.13
N VAL A 408 -6.81 -15.34 10.97
CA VAL A 408 -6.60 -16.01 9.69
C VAL A 408 -7.64 -17.11 9.45
N SER A 409 -7.97 -17.37 8.19
CA SER A 409 -8.71 -18.56 7.79
C SER A 409 -7.90 -19.81 8.12
N SER A 410 -8.54 -20.82 8.70
CA SER A 410 -7.90 -22.10 8.96
C SER A 410 -7.71 -22.96 7.71
N GLU A 411 -8.20 -22.52 6.53
CA GLU A 411 -8.21 -23.33 5.32
C GLU A 411 -6.81 -23.79 4.93
N GLY A 412 -5.83 -22.88 4.82
CA GLY A 412 -4.46 -23.25 4.44
C GLY A 412 -3.77 -24.20 5.41
N PHE A 413 -4.10 -24.15 6.70
CA PHE A 413 -3.61 -25.14 7.68
C PHE A 413 -4.27 -26.51 7.52
N VAL A 414 -5.54 -26.55 7.13
CA VAL A 414 -6.30 -27.79 6.98
C VAL A 414 -5.97 -28.48 5.65
N THR A 415 -5.78 -27.71 4.58
CA THR A 415 -5.49 -28.22 3.24
C THR A 415 -4.00 -28.42 2.98
N GLY A 416 -3.14 -27.72 3.74
CA GLY A 416 -1.71 -27.68 3.46
C GLY A 416 -1.35 -26.78 2.27
N ASP A 417 -2.25 -25.88 1.87
CA ASP A 417 -2.06 -24.97 0.74
C ASP A 417 -2.03 -23.51 1.22
N MET A 418 -0.87 -22.86 1.08
CA MET A 418 -0.69 -21.45 1.45
C MET A 418 -1.46 -20.48 0.54
N ASN A 419 -1.95 -20.93 -0.62
CA ASN A 419 -2.76 -20.12 -1.54
C ASN A 419 -4.27 -20.29 -1.29
N ALA A 420 -4.68 -21.18 -0.39
CA ALA A 420 -6.08 -21.37 -0.06
C ALA A 420 -6.70 -20.08 0.46
N ASP A 421 -7.93 -19.79 0.03
CA ASP A 421 -8.60 -18.51 0.24
C ASP A 421 -7.67 -17.32 -0.09
N PHE A 422 -7.03 -17.37 -1.26
CA PHE A 422 -6.12 -16.34 -1.77
C PHE A 422 -4.92 -16.03 -0.86
N GLY A 423 -4.57 -16.97 0.01
CA GLY A 423 -3.50 -16.80 0.99
C GLY A 423 -3.90 -16.04 2.25
N ASN A 424 -5.19 -16.01 2.58
CA ASN A 424 -5.67 -15.47 3.85
C ASN A 424 -4.95 -16.11 5.06
N THR A 425 -4.63 -17.41 5.01
CA THR A 425 -3.88 -18.09 6.07
C THR A 425 -2.48 -17.47 6.31
N VAL A 426 -1.89 -16.83 5.30
CA VAL A 426 -0.57 -16.18 5.35
C VAL A 426 -0.69 -14.65 5.26
N TYR A 427 -1.82 -14.10 5.71
CA TYR A 427 -2.07 -12.65 5.81
C TYR A 427 -2.24 -11.91 4.49
N ASN A 428 -2.46 -12.61 3.37
CA ASN A 428 -2.85 -11.93 2.13
C ASN A 428 -4.29 -11.42 2.25
N ASP A 429 -4.51 -10.22 1.72
CA ASP A 429 -5.85 -9.76 1.31
C ASP A 429 -6.87 -9.62 2.44
N HIS A 430 -6.42 -9.50 3.70
CA HIS A 430 -7.33 -9.35 4.84
C HIS A 430 -8.21 -8.10 4.71
N HIS A 431 -7.68 -6.98 4.21
CA HIS A 431 -8.47 -5.77 3.93
C HIS A 431 -9.52 -6.02 2.85
N TYR A 432 -9.18 -6.72 1.76
CA TYR A 432 -10.14 -7.10 0.73
C TYR A 432 -11.24 -7.99 1.30
N HIS A 433 -10.86 -9.12 1.92
CA HIS A 433 -11.79 -10.12 2.42
C HIS A 433 -12.69 -9.53 3.50
N TYR A 434 -12.10 -8.93 4.52
CA TYR A 434 -12.82 -8.49 5.72
C TYR A 434 -13.57 -7.17 5.48
N GLY A 435 -13.15 -6.35 4.51
CA GLY A 435 -13.89 -5.16 4.09
C GLY A 435 -15.34 -5.46 3.73
N TYR A 436 -15.59 -6.58 3.07
CA TYR A 436 -16.94 -7.03 2.74
C TYR A 436 -17.83 -7.29 3.96
N TRP A 437 -17.26 -7.95 4.97
CA TRP A 437 -17.96 -8.27 6.22
C TRP A 437 -18.22 -7.02 7.05
N VAL A 438 -17.25 -6.09 7.09
CA VAL A 438 -17.41 -4.79 7.76
C VAL A 438 -18.51 -3.98 7.07
N HIS A 439 -18.57 -3.97 5.73
CA HIS A 439 -19.62 -3.27 5.00
C HIS A 439 -21.00 -3.82 5.39
N MET A 440 -21.17 -5.14 5.29
CA MET A 440 -22.41 -5.83 5.64
C MET A 440 -22.83 -5.52 7.10
N ALA A 441 -21.88 -5.57 8.04
CA ALA A 441 -22.16 -5.25 9.44
C ALA A 441 -22.62 -3.81 9.65
N SER A 442 -22.03 -2.85 8.92
CA SER A 442 -22.47 -1.46 8.97
C SER A 442 -23.92 -1.31 8.49
N VAL A 443 -24.31 -2.07 7.46
CA VAL A 443 -25.69 -2.06 6.93
C VAL A 443 -26.67 -2.65 7.93
N ILE A 444 -26.35 -3.77 8.58
CA ILE A 444 -27.25 -4.35 9.61
C ILE A 444 -27.40 -3.39 10.79
N ASN A 445 -26.32 -2.75 11.27
CA ASN A 445 -26.42 -1.74 12.32
C ASN A 445 -27.26 -0.53 11.90
N TYR A 446 -27.22 -0.15 10.62
CA TYR A 446 -28.05 0.93 10.09
C TYR A 446 -29.54 0.54 9.99
N LEU A 447 -29.84 -0.68 9.54
CA LEU A 447 -31.20 -1.11 9.21
C LEU A 447 -31.95 -1.77 10.37
N HIS A 448 -31.25 -2.48 11.26
CA HIS A 448 -31.84 -3.22 12.37
C HIS A 448 -30.94 -3.22 13.62
N PRO A 449 -30.67 -2.03 14.21
CA PRO A 449 -29.81 -1.90 15.40
C PRO A 449 -30.34 -2.63 16.65
N THR A 450 -31.61 -3.03 16.64
CA THR A 450 -32.28 -3.75 17.74
C THR A 450 -32.25 -5.28 17.56
N TRP A 451 -31.57 -5.81 16.54
CA TRP A 451 -31.45 -7.26 16.37
C TRP A 451 -30.81 -7.91 17.60
N THR A 452 -31.35 -9.04 18.06
CA THR A 452 -30.90 -9.69 19.30
C THR A 452 -29.44 -10.12 19.28
N ARG A 453 -28.89 -10.44 18.09
CA ARG A 453 -27.48 -10.82 17.90
C ARG A 453 -26.58 -9.68 17.44
N ILE A 454 -27.05 -8.43 17.44
CA ILE A 454 -26.26 -7.27 16.98
C ILE A 454 -24.95 -7.10 17.76
N GLY A 455 -24.93 -7.46 19.04
CA GLY A 455 -23.74 -7.43 19.88
C GLY A 455 -22.67 -8.43 19.43
N GLU A 456 -23.08 -9.64 19.03
CA GLU A 456 -22.17 -10.67 18.49
C GLU A 456 -21.56 -10.25 17.16
N LEU A 457 -22.40 -9.73 16.25
CA LEU A 457 -21.95 -9.16 14.99
C LEU A 457 -20.92 -8.05 15.23
N ASN A 458 -21.23 -7.11 16.13
CA ASN A 458 -20.33 -6.00 16.43
C ASN A 458 -19.00 -6.46 17.05
N ASN A 459 -18.99 -7.54 17.84
CA ASN A 459 -17.77 -8.13 18.38
C ASN A 459 -16.92 -8.77 17.27
N MET A 460 -17.52 -9.58 16.40
CA MET A 460 -16.84 -10.19 15.26
C MET A 460 -16.27 -9.12 14.32
N THR A 461 -17.05 -8.09 13.98
CA THR A 461 -16.59 -6.99 13.12
C THR A 461 -15.45 -6.20 13.76
N ARG A 462 -15.50 -5.90 15.07
CA ARG A 462 -14.38 -5.24 15.76
C ARG A 462 -13.11 -6.08 15.76
N MET A 463 -13.22 -7.41 15.86
CA MET A 463 -12.08 -8.31 15.76
C MET A 463 -11.43 -8.23 14.36
N LEU A 464 -12.23 -8.27 13.29
CA LEU A 464 -11.73 -8.10 11.91
C LEU A 464 -11.10 -6.72 11.68
N LEU A 465 -11.72 -5.66 12.21
CA LEU A 465 -11.19 -4.29 12.12
C LEU A 465 -9.86 -4.13 12.86
N ARG A 466 -9.71 -4.76 14.03
CA ARG A 466 -8.44 -4.76 14.77
C ARG A 466 -7.36 -5.51 14.01
N ASP A 467 -7.70 -6.60 13.33
CA ASP A 467 -6.74 -7.32 12.49
C ASP A 467 -6.17 -6.47 11.35
N VAL A 468 -7.02 -5.72 10.64
CA VAL A 468 -6.59 -4.96 9.46
C VAL A 468 -6.05 -3.56 9.81
N ALA A 469 -6.74 -2.84 10.69
CA ALA A 469 -6.55 -1.40 10.91
C ALA A 469 -6.58 -0.98 12.38
N ASN A 470 -6.07 -1.82 13.28
CA ASN A 470 -5.85 -1.41 14.67
C ASN A 470 -5.01 -0.10 14.71
N PRO A 471 -5.48 0.97 15.38
CA PRO A 471 -4.77 2.25 15.37
C PRO A 471 -3.76 2.41 16.51
N SER A 472 -3.62 1.44 17.43
CA SER A 472 -2.76 1.59 18.62
C SER A 472 -1.79 0.42 18.82
N ARG A 473 -0.53 0.74 19.15
CA ARG A 473 0.47 -0.25 19.59
C ARG A 473 0.23 -0.76 21.01
N ASP A 474 -0.73 -0.18 21.73
CA ASP A 474 -1.14 -0.64 23.05
C ASP A 474 -2.04 -1.87 22.99
N ASP A 475 -2.63 -2.17 21.82
CA ASP A 475 -3.31 -3.44 21.59
C ASP A 475 -2.27 -4.57 21.54
N PRO A 476 -2.23 -5.49 22.52
CA PRO A 476 -1.21 -6.53 22.55
C PRO A 476 -1.52 -7.68 21.59
N TYR A 477 -2.67 -7.66 20.89
CA TYR A 477 -3.14 -8.76 20.06
C TYR A 477 -2.97 -8.51 18.56
N PHE A 478 -2.99 -7.24 18.11
CA PHE A 478 -2.93 -6.90 16.69
C PHE A 478 -1.89 -5.81 16.39
N PRO A 479 -1.17 -5.88 15.25
CA PRO A 479 -0.23 -4.83 14.87
C PRO A 479 -0.99 -3.55 14.52
N LYS A 480 -0.34 -2.41 14.70
CA LYS A 480 -0.90 -1.12 14.28
C LYS A 480 -0.92 -1.04 12.75
N PHE A 481 -2.09 -0.81 12.15
CA PHE A 481 -2.35 -0.73 10.70
C PHE A 481 -1.63 -1.81 9.88
N ARG A 482 -2.10 -3.07 9.98
CA ARG A 482 -1.44 -4.23 9.35
C ARG A 482 -1.18 -4.03 7.86
N GLY A 483 -2.22 -3.66 7.12
CA GLY A 483 -2.20 -3.50 5.66
C GLY A 483 -1.90 -2.08 5.19
N PHE A 484 -2.45 -1.08 5.88
CA PHE A 484 -2.44 0.31 5.41
C PHE A 484 -1.10 1.00 5.65
N ASP A 485 -0.37 1.32 4.57
CA ASP A 485 0.87 2.08 4.64
C ASP A 485 0.58 3.58 4.51
N TRP A 486 0.72 4.32 5.61
CA TRP A 486 0.46 5.75 5.65
C TRP A 486 1.38 6.60 4.78
N PHE A 487 2.57 6.11 4.43
CA PHE A 487 3.49 6.81 3.53
C PHE A 487 3.12 6.59 2.07
N ARG A 488 2.62 5.41 1.67
CA ARG A 488 2.11 5.19 0.30
C ARG A 488 0.67 5.67 0.12
N GLY A 489 -0.07 5.75 1.23
CA GLY A 489 -1.46 6.17 1.29
C GLY A 489 -2.46 5.12 0.80
N HIS A 490 -2.06 3.86 0.71
CA HIS A 490 -2.91 2.72 0.33
C HIS A 490 -2.42 1.46 1.06
N SER A 491 -3.21 0.39 1.02
CA SER A 491 -2.81 -0.89 1.62
C SER A 491 -1.86 -1.69 0.74
N TYR A 492 -1.17 -2.67 1.34
CA TYR A 492 -0.53 -3.76 0.61
C TYR A 492 -1.32 -5.06 0.79
N SER A 493 -1.38 -5.83 -0.29
CA SER A 493 -2.15 -7.05 -0.41
C SER A 493 -1.46 -8.24 0.22
N HIS A 494 -0.23 -8.54 -0.21
CA HIS A 494 0.48 -9.73 0.25
C HIS A 494 1.10 -9.60 1.65
N GLY A 495 0.77 -10.56 2.51
CA GLY A 495 1.23 -10.70 3.89
C GLY A 495 2.59 -11.38 4.00
N MET A 496 2.67 -12.52 4.67
CA MET A 496 3.92 -13.28 4.89
C MET A 496 4.37 -14.09 3.66
N THR A 497 4.37 -13.42 2.51
CA THR A 497 4.83 -13.95 1.22
C THR A 497 6.02 -13.14 0.73
N THR A 498 7.08 -13.84 0.33
CA THR A 498 8.26 -13.24 -0.30
C THR A 498 7.95 -12.87 -1.73
N LEU A 499 8.18 -11.60 -2.08
CA LEU A 499 7.97 -11.11 -3.44
C LEU A 499 9.25 -10.45 -3.95
N ALA A 500 9.78 -10.96 -5.06
CA ALA A 500 10.99 -10.43 -5.69
C ALA A 500 10.86 -8.95 -6.10
N ASP A 501 9.63 -8.53 -6.38
CA ASP A 501 9.27 -7.18 -6.81
C ASP A 501 8.86 -6.24 -5.66
N GLY A 502 8.93 -6.75 -4.42
CA GLY A 502 8.41 -6.09 -3.22
C GLY A 502 6.90 -6.26 -3.07
N LYS A 503 6.31 -5.56 -2.11
CA LYS A 503 4.88 -5.71 -1.82
C LYS A 503 4.04 -5.05 -2.90
N ASP A 504 2.83 -5.58 -3.10
CA ASP A 504 1.92 -5.18 -4.17
C ASP A 504 0.53 -4.77 -3.66
N GLU A 505 -0.19 -4.11 -4.55
CA GLU A 505 -1.60 -3.82 -4.45
C GLU A 505 -2.21 -3.92 -5.86
N GLU A 506 -3.34 -4.62 -5.99
CA GLU A 506 -4.07 -4.81 -7.25
C GLU A 506 -5.44 -4.12 -7.18
N SER A 507 -6.30 -4.56 -6.27
CA SER A 507 -7.71 -4.18 -6.23
C SER A 507 -7.96 -2.95 -5.37
N THR A 508 -7.63 -1.77 -5.90
CA THR A 508 -7.78 -0.51 -5.15
C THR A 508 -9.23 -0.18 -4.74
N SER A 509 -10.21 -0.71 -5.48
CA SER A 509 -11.62 -0.58 -5.14
C SER A 509 -12.03 -1.45 -3.95
N GLU A 510 -11.35 -2.57 -3.70
CA GLU A 510 -11.53 -3.37 -2.48
C GLU A 510 -10.82 -2.73 -1.28
N ASP A 511 -9.62 -2.15 -1.46
CA ASP A 511 -8.94 -1.38 -0.40
C ASP A 511 -9.79 -0.20 0.08
N ILE A 512 -10.31 0.60 -0.85
CA ILE A 512 -11.18 1.71 -0.44
C ILE A 512 -12.51 1.25 0.13
N ASN A 513 -13.05 0.10 -0.31
CA ASN A 513 -14.25 -0.49 0.30
C ASN A 513 -14.02 -0.80 1.79
N PHE A 514 -12.84 -1.29 2.18
CA PHE A 514 -12.51 -1.52 3.58
C PHE A 514 -12.54 -0.21 4.41
N SER A 515 -11.75 0.79 4.01
CA SER A 515 -11.66 2.05 4.79
C SER A 515 -13.01 2.78 4.87
N TYR A 516 -13.77 2.74 3.77
CA TYR A 516 -15.12 3.29 3.70
C TYR A 516 -16.08 2.57 4.64
N SER A 517 -16.02 1.24 4.67
CA SER A 517 -16.86 0.41 5.53
C SER A 517 -16.50 0.56 7.00
N MET A 518 -15.23 0.73 7.34
CA MET A 518 -14.81 1.08 8.70
C MET A 518 -15.44 2.40 9.15
N ALA A 519 -15.47 3.40 8.28
CA ALA A 519 -16.11 4.68 8.58
C ALA A 519 -17.62 4.54 8.79
N LEU A 520 -18.31 3.79 7.90
CA LEU A 520 -19.74 3.50 8.03
C LEU A 520 -20.05 2.76 9.33
N PHE A 521 -19.29 1.71 9.64
CA PHE A 521 -19.48 0.91 10.85
C PHE A 521 -19.25 1.74 12.12
N GLY A 522 -18.19 2.56 12.14
CA GLY A 522 -17.95 3.51 13.23
C GLY A 522 -19.09 4.53 13.39
N GLN A 523 -19.70 4.97 12.29
CA GLN A 523 -20.87 5.85 12.33
C GLN A 523 -22.11 5.15 12.88
N THR A 524 -22.44 3.95 12.39
CA THR A 524 -23.66 3.23 12.78
C THR A 524 -23.60 2.65 14.19
N THR A 525 -22.39 2.47 14.73
CA THR A 525 -22.16 2.03 16.12
C THR A 525 -21.84 3.17 17.07
N ASN A 526 -21.92 4.43 16.63
CA ASN A 526 -21.57 5.63 17.40
C ASN A 526 -20.13 5.64 17.96
N HIS A 527 -19.19 4.98 17.29
CA HIS A 527 -17.78 4.93 17.67
C HIS A 527 -16.97 6.01 16.95
N LYS A 528 -16.91 7.23 17.51
CA LYS A 528 -16.31 8.42 16.89
C LYS A 528 -14.88 8.23 16.36
N SER A 529 -13.97 7.67 17.16
CA SER A 529 -12.55 7.52 16.75
C SER A 529 -12.41 6.63 15.50
N MET A 530 -13.02 5.44 15.52
CA MET A 530 -13.11 4.54 14.36
C MET A 530 -13.73 5.21 13.12
N LYS A 531 -14.81 5.97 13.28
CA LYS A 531 -15.42 6.73 12.18
C LYS A 531 -14.42 7.72 11.57
N ASP A 532 -13.74 8.48 12.42
CA ASP A 532 -12.81 9.53 11.99
C ASP A 532 -11.57 8.93 11.31
N ILE A 533 -11.03 7.83 11.85
CA ILE A 533 -9.91 7.09 11.25
C ILE A 533 -10.32 6.51 9.89
N GLY A 534 -11.47 5.83 9.79
CA GLY A 534 -11.98 5.30 8.52
C GLY A 534 -12.16 6.41 7.47
N ARG A 535 -12.75 7.55 7.86
CA ARG A 535 -12.91 8.73 6.99
C ARG A 535 -11.57 9.25 6.49
N LEU A 536 -10.59 9.34 7.37
CA LEU A 536 -9.26 9.81 7.01
C LEU A 536 -8.59 8.84 6.03
N MET A 537 -8.59 7.53 6.35
CA MET A 537 -8.06 6.49 5.47
C MET A 537 -8.70 6.56 4.08
N THR A 538 -10.03 6.67 4.00
CA THR A 538 -10.73 6.81 2.71
C THR A 538 -10.26 8.03 1.91
N LYS A 539 -10.02 9.18 2.54
CA LYS A 539 -9.53 10.40 1.85
C LYS A 539 -8.11 10.22 1.32
N VAL A 540 -7.24 9.62 2.14
CA VAL A 540 -5.84 9.34 1.77
C VAL A 540 -5.80 8.30 0.63
N SER A 541 -6.52 7.18 0.75
CA SER A 541 -6.67 6.17 -0.31
C SER A 541 -7.20 6.78 -1.60
N ALA A 542 -8.29 7.55 -1.56
CA ALA A 542 -8.83 8.16 -2.78
C ALA A 542 -7.82 9.05 -3.50
N ARG A 543 -6.91 9.71 -2.76
CA ARG A 543 -5.86 10.55 -3.34
C ARG A 543 -4.71 9.72 -3.90
N SER A 544 -4.24 8.72 -3.17
CA SER A 544 -3.15 7.85 -3.61
C SER A 544 -3.58 7.02 -4.83
N ILE A 545 -4.79 6.45 -4.83
CA ILE A 545 -5.37 5.68 -5.94
C ILE A 545 -5.44 6.54 -7.22
N GLN A 546 -5.98 7.75 -7.12
CA GLN A 546 -6.01 8.70 -8.25
C GLN A 546 -4.61 9.12 -8.73
N THR A 547 -3.60 9.03 -7.88
CA THR A 547 -2.24 9.44 -8.24
C THR A 547 -1.50 8.27 -8.91
N TYR A 548 -1.57 7.05 -8.33
CA TYR A 548 -0.71 5.93 -8.70
C TYR A 548 -1.40 4.79 -9.44
N PHE A 549 -2.74 4.77 -9.50
CA PHE A 549 -3.49 3.66 -10.09
C PHE A 549 -4.42 4.08 -11.21
N LEU A 550 -4.93 5.31 -11.19
CA LEU A 550 -5.86 5.82 -12.20
C LEU A 550 -5.21 7.00 -12.94
N PHE A 551 -4.38 6.72 -13.93
CA PHE A 551 -3.62 7.74 -14.63
C PHE A 551 -4.34 8.23 -15.89
N ASP A 552 -5.08 9.33 -15.70
CA ASP A 552 -5.67 10.12 -16.79
C ASP A 552 -4.59 10.83 -17.63
N SER A 553 -5.02 11.52 -18.69
CA SER A 553 -4.19 12.27 -19.63
C SER A 553 -3.23 13.31 -19.00
N SER A 554 -3.49 13.73 -17.75
CA SER A 554 -2.65 14.68 -17.01
C SER A 554 -1.61 14.02 -16.10
N SER A 555 -1.66 12.69 -15.94
CA SER A 555 -0.73 11.97 -15.08
C SER A 555 0.69 11.96 -15.64
N THR A 556 1.66 12.20 -14.76
CA THR A 556 3.11 12.13 -15.06
C THR A 556 3.82 11.09 -14.19
N ILE A 557 3.07 10.24 -13.49
CA ILE A 557 3.60 9.31 -12.48
C ILE A 557 4.31 8.13 -13.15
N HIS A 558 3.63 7.46 -14.07
CA HIS A 558 4.18 6.34 -14.83
C HIS A 558 4.91 6.85 -16.08
N PRO A 559 5.90 6.10 -16.59
CA PRO A 559 6.61 6.44 -17.83
C PRO A 559 5.68 6.47 -19.04
N GLU A 560 6.04 7.26 -20.05
CA GLU A 560 5.22 7.45 -21.26
C GLU A 560 4.94 6.14 -22.02
N ALA A 561 5.92 5.23 -22.05
CA ALA A 561 5.75 3.90 -22.63
C ALA A 561 4.77 3.00 -21.86
N TYR A 562 4.22 3.43 -20.72
CA TYR A 562 3.30 2.64 -19.89
C TYR A 562 1.96 3.33 -19.64
N ARG A 563 1.93 4.67 -19.62
CA ARG A 563 0.72 5.48 -19.40
C ARG A 563 -0.47 5.17 -20.32
N PRO A 564 -0.31 4.68 -21.57
CA PRO A 564 -1.45 4.33 -22.41
C PRO A 564 -2.40 3.27 -21.80
N HIS A 565 -1.94 2.47 -20.84
CA HIS A 565 -2.78 1.47 -20.15
C HIS A 565 -3.82 2.09 -19.20
N MET A 566 -3.67 3.35 -18.80
CA MET A 566 -4.51 4.09 -17.85
C MET A 566 -4.61 3.54 -16.40
N VAL A 567 -4.37 2.25 -16.20
CA VAL A 567 -4.26 1.55 -14.92
C VAL A 567 -2.99 0.71 -14.87
N PRO A 568 -2.36 0.49 -13.70
CA PRO A 568 -1.10 -0.21 -13.64
C PRO A 568 -1.25 -1.73 -13.77
N GLY A 569 -2.46 -2.28 -13.67
CA GLY A 569 -2.68 -3.69 -13.34
C GLY A 569 -2.27 -3.93 -11.89
N ILE A 570 -1.23 -4.73 -11.68
CA ILE A 570 -0.64 -4.97 -10.35
C ILE A 570 0.50 -3.98 -10.11
N LEU A 571 0.41 -3.17 -9.05
CA LEU A 571 1.45 -2.22 -8.66
C LEU A 571 2.30 -2.77 -7.52
N PHE A 572 3.52 -3.17 -7.83
CA PHE A 572 4.54 -3.56 -6.86
C PHE A 572 5.37 -2.35 -6.42
N ASP A 573 6.24 -2.57 -5.44
CA ASP A 573 7.21 -1.57 -5.03
C ASP A 573 8.25 -1.24 -6.11
N ASN A 574 8.68 -2.23 -6.91
CA ASN A 574 9.68 -2.02 -7.97
C ASN A 574 9.13 -2.05 -9.41
N LYS A 575 7.91 -2.58 -9.61
CA LYS A 575 7.32 -2.94 -10.90
C LYS A 575 5.87 -2.47 -11.00
N ALA A 576 5.46 -2.06 -12.20
CA ALA A 576 4.05 -2.02 -12.58
C ALA A 576 3.84 -2.99 -13.74
N ASP A 577 2.84 -3.86 -13.63
CA ASP A 577 2.57 -4.94 -14.59
C ASP A 577 1.10 -4.97 -14.99
N TYR A 578 0.82 -4.72 -16.28
CA TYR A 578 -0.53 -4.63 -16.83
C TYR A 578 -1.07 -6.05 -17.00
N ALA A 579 -1.51 -6.58 -15.87
CA ALA A 579 -1.95 -7.94 -15.65
C ALA A 579 -2.91 -7.99 -14.46
N THR A 580 -3.51 -9.16 -14.25
CA THR A 580 -4.10 -9.53 -12.95
C THR A 580 -3.51 -10.85 -12.47
N TRP A 581 -3.76 -11.18 -11.19
CA TRP A 581 -3.36 -12.48 -10.63
C TRP A 581 -4.13 -13.67 -11.24
N PHE A 582 -5.23 -13.43 -11.97
CA PHE A 582 -6.16 -14.48 -12.41
C PHE A 582 -6.49 -14.48 -13.91
N SER A 583 -6.22 -13.40 -14.64
CA SER A 583 -6.53 -13.26 -16.07
C SER A 583 -5.66 -12.21 -16.77
N ALA A 584 -5.41 -12.42 -18.07
CA ALA A 584 -4.77 -11.44 -18.94
C ALA A 584 -5.79 -10.59 -19.73
N ASP A 585 -7.09 -10.86 -19.58
CA ASP A 585 -8.14 -10.14 -20.30
C ASP A 585 -8.20 -8.67 -19.84
N GLU A 586 -8.08 -7.73 -20.78
CA GLU A 586 -8.03 -6.29 -20.48
C GLU A 586 -9.26 -5.79 -19.72
N TYR A 587 -10.45 -6.31 -20.03
CA TYR A 587 -11.66 -5.94 -19.31
C TYR A 587 -11.63 -6.37 -17.83
N MET A 588 -10.85 -7.40 -17.47
CA MET A 588 -10.64 -7.80 -16.09
C MET A 588 -9.55 -6.95 -15.42
N ILE A 589 -8.46 -6.62 -16.14
CA ILE A 589 -7.40 -5.72 -15.66
C ILE A 589 -7.97 -4.34 -15.28
N HIS A 590 -8.90 -3.82 -16.08
CA HIS A 590 -9.61 -2.59 -15.75
C HIS A 590 -10.74 -2.81 -14.73
N GLY A 591 -11.53 -3.88 -14.92
CA GLY A 591 -12.71 -4.16 -14.12
C GLY A 591 -12.40 -4.39 -12.64
N ILE A 592 -11.23 -4.96 -12.30
CA ILE A 592 -10.83 -5.20 -10.90
C ILE A 592 -10.78 -3.89 -10.09
N GLN A 593 -10.55 -2.75 -10.76
CA GLN A 593 -10.54 -1.40 -10.17
C GLN A 593 -11.95 -0.78 -10.00
N MET A 594 -13.01 -1.53 -10.29
CA MET A 594 -14.40 -1.05 -10.31
C MET A 594 -15.31 -1.76 -9.30
N LEU A 595 -14.81 -2.78 -8.60
CA LEU A 595 -15.60 -3.60 -7.67
C LEU A 595 -14.99 -3.63 -6.26
N PRO A 596 -15.81 -3.70 -5.20
CA PRO A 596 -17.26 -3.74 -5.21
C PRO A 596 -17.89 -2.37 -5.40
N VAL A 597 -19.10 -2.36 -5.95
CA VAL A 597 -19.81 -1.11 -6.26
C VAL A 597 -20.45 -0.54 -5.01
N THR A 598 -19.82 0.51 -4.48
CA THR A 598 -20.28 1.30 -3.35
C THR A 598 -20.28 2.80 -3.70
N PRO A 599 -20.99 3.65 -2.94
CA PRO A 599 -21.01 5.09 -3.20
C PRO A 599 -19.63 5.74 -3.26
N VAL A 600 -18.62 5.22 -2.54
CA VAL A 600 -17.30 5.86 -2.47
C VAL A 600 -16.55 5.86 -3.81
N LEU A 601 -16.81 4.89 -4.70
CA LEU A 601 -16.14 4.81 -6.01
C LEU A 601 -16.37 6.06 -6.86
N GLU A 602 -17.48 6.76 -6.64
CA GLU A 602 -17.80 8.02 -7.30
C GLU A 602 -16.78 9.14 -6.99
N TYR A 603 -16.07 9.07 -5.86
CA TYR A 603 -15.04 10.03 -5.47
C TYR A 603 -13.63 9.60 -5.90
N VAL A 604 -13.46 8.33 -6.27
CA VAL A 604 -12.17 7.76 -6.69
C VAL A 604 -12.06 7.81 -8.22
N ARG A 605 -13.04 7.22 -8.92
CA ARG A 605 -13.06 7.14 -10.38
C ARG A 605 -13.75 8.36 -10.97
N THR A 606 -13.02 9.46 -11.17
CA THR A 606 -13.58 10.75 -11.65
C THR A 606 -14.25 10.61 -13.02
N SER A 607 -15.23 11.47 -13.35
CA SER A 607 -15.89 11.42 -14.67
C SER A 607 -14.92 11.61 -15.82
N LYS A 608 -13.88 12.46 -15.63
CA LYS A 608 -12.79 12.63 -16.58
C LYS A 608 -12.07 11.30 -16.84
N PHE A 609 -11.61 10.64 -15.78
CA PHE A 609 -10.89 9.37 -15.90
C PHE A 609 -11.77 8.29 -16.55
N VAL A 610 -13.03 8.15 -16.11
CA VAL A 610 -13.95 7.15 -16.67
C VAL A 610 -14.24 7.39 -18.16
N GLN A 611 -14.39 8.66 -18.58
CA GLN A 611 -14.54 9.01 -19.99
C GLN A 611 -13.31 8.59 -20.80
N GLU A 612 -12.12 9.02 -20.36
CA GLU A 612 -10.88 8.74 -21.08
C GLU A 612 -10.60 7.23 -21.14
N GLU A 613 -10.84 6.48 -20.06
CA GLU A 613 -10.67 5.02 -20.00
C GLU A 613 -11.63 4.32 -20.95
N TRP A 614 -12.88 4.78 -21.00
CA TRP A 614 -13.87 4.24 -21.89
C TRP A 614 -13.51 4.47 -23.36
N ASP A 615 -13.17 5.71 -23.74
CA ASP A 615 -12.87 6.07 -25.12
C ASP A 615 -11.55 5.45 -25.61
N THR A 616 -10.57 5.33 -24.72
CA THR A 616 -9.24 4.83 -25.07
C THR A 616 -9.23 3.31 -25.15
N ILE A 617 -9.85 2.62 -24.19
CA ILE A 617 -9.70 1.17 -24.01
C ILE A 617 -11.06 0.47 -24.05
N LEU A 618 -11.92 0.69 -23.05
CA LEU A 618 -13.04 -0.22 -22.78
C LEU A 618 -14.04 -0.32 -23.92
N SER A 619 -14.33 0.78 -24.61
CA SER A 619 -15.29 0.82 -25.73
C SER A 619 -14.85 0.00 -26.96
N LYS A 620 -13.56 -0.33 -27.04
CA LYS A 620 -12.95 -1.06 -28.18
C LYS A 620 -12.82 -2.56 -27.90
N LEU A 621 -12.98 -2.99 -26.65
CA LEU A 621 -12.85 -4.40 -26.27
C LEU A 621 -13.99 -5.24 -26.83
N ASP A 622 -13.69 -6.48 -27.22
CA ASP A 622 -14.67 -7.42 -27.78
C ASP A 622 -15.89 -7.64 -26.89
N ILE A 623 -15.70 -7.63 -25.57
CA ILE A 623 -16.80 -7.73 -24.60
C ILE A 623 -17.85 -6.62 -24.83
N VAL A 624 -17.40 -5.41 -25.19
CA VAL A 624 -18.26 -4.23 -25.43
C VAL A 624 -18.75 -4.20 -26.88
N THR A 625 -17.86 -4.37 -27.87
CA THR A 625 -18.22 -4.24 -29.30
C THR A 625 -19.12 -5.36 -29.80
N ALA A 626 -19.03 -6.56 -29.22
CA ALA A 626 -19.89 -7.70 -29.55
C ALA A 626 -21.09 -7.85 -28.60
N ASP A 627 -21.33 -6.88 -27.70
CA ASP A 627 -22.46 -6.90 -26.76
C ASP A 627 -22.57 -8.23 -25.98
N GLN A 628 -21.48 -8.66 -25.34
CA GLN A 628 -21.41 -9.95 -24.65
C GLN A 628 -22.20 -9.99 -23.34
N HIS A 629 -23.53 -9.95 -23.43
CA HIS A 629 -24.44 -9.89 -22.28
C HIS A 629 -24.33 -11.08 -21.31
N THR A 630 -23.78 -12.21 -21.74
CA THR A 630 -23.55 -13.39 -20.89
C THR A 630 -22.27 -13.31 -20.06
N ASN A 631 -21.32 -12.45 -20.43
CA ASN A 631 -20.10 -12.20 -19.67
C ASN A 631 -20.41 -11.24 -18.52
N SER A 632 -20.21 -11.68 -17.28
CA SER A 632 -20.57 -10.94 -16.08
C SER A 632 -19.81 -9.60 -15.94
N TRP A 633 -18.58 -9.51 -16.45
CA TRP A 633 -17.78 -8.28 -16.47
C TRP A 633 -18.42 -7.15 -17.27
N TYR A 634 -19.21 -7.49 -18.30
CA TYR A 634 -19.95 -6.51 -19.11
C TYR A 634 -20.85 -5.62 -18.24
N SER A 635 -21.52 -6.21 -17.25
CA SER A 635 -22.36 -5.47 -16.32
C SER A 635 -21.59 -4.46 -15.47
N LEU A 636 -20.36 -4.79 -15.07
CA LEU A 636 -19.52 -3.90 -14.27
C LEU A 636 -18.99 -2.74 -15.12
N LEU A 637 -18.53 -3.02 -16.34
CA LEU A 637 -18.06 -2.00 -17.28
C LEU A 637 -19.14 -0.95 -17.57
N TYR A 638 -20.36 -1.40 -17.86
CA TYR A 638 -21.46 -0.47 -18.16
C TYR A 638 -21.97 0.27 -16.92
N LEU A 639 -21.86 -0.32 -15.73
CA LEU A 639 -22.15 0.38 -14.49
C LEU A 639 -21.14 1.51 -14.22
N ASN A 640 -19.85 1.28 -14.47
CA ASN A 640 -18.82 2.33 -14.47
C ASN A 640 -19.15 3.42 -15.52
N TYR A 641 -19.47 3.00 -16.75
CA TYR A 641 -19.81 3.91 -17.85
C TYR A 641 -21.06 4.76 -17.64
N ALA A 642 -21.95 4.37 -16.72
CA ALA A 642 -23.13 5.18 -16.37
C ALA A 642 -22.79 6.60 -15.88
N ARG A 643 -21.55 6.80 -15.41
CA ARG A 643 -21.00 8.11 -15.05
C ARG A 643 -20.77 9.05 -16.25
N VAL A 644 -20.65 8.47 -17.45
CA VAL A 644 -20.41 9.18 -18.71
C VAL A 644 -21.68 9.23 -19.55
N ASN A 645 -22.31 8.07 -19.76
CA ASN A 645 -23.55 7.98 -20.53
C ASN A 645 -24.56 7.09 -19.81
N LYS A 646 -25.25 7.71 -18.85
CA LYS A 646 -26.26 7.06 -18.01
C LYS A 646 -27.35 6.37 -18.83
N ALA A 647 -27.84 6.99 -19.90
CA ALA A 647 -28.94 6.44 -20.69
C ALA A 647 -28.54 5.13 -21.40
N GLN A 648 -27.37 5.14 -22.06
CA GLN A 648 -26.84 3.94 -22.72
C GLN A 648 -26.49 2.85 -21.70
N ALA A 649 -25.87 3.21 -20.58
CA ALA A 649 -25.53 2.27 -19.53
C ALA A 649 -26.75 1.56 -18.95
N LEU A 650 -27.82 2.30 -18.62
CA LEU A 650 -29.07 1.72 -18.12
C LEU A 650 -29.69 0.74 -19.12
N LEU A 651 -29.67 1.07 -20.42
CA LEU A 651 -30.13 0.16 -21.47
C LEU A 651 -29.31 -1.14 -21.47
N LYS A 652 -27.98 -1.05 -21.49
CA LYS A 652 -27.10 -2.23 -21.55
C LYS A 652 -27.15 -3.08 -20.28
N LEU A 653 -27.23 -2.46 -19.10
CA LEU A 653 -27.43 -3.14 -17.82
C LEU A 653 -28.74 -3.92 -17.76
N SER A 654 -29.80 -3.39 -18.39
CA SER A 654 -31.09 -4.10 -18.45
C SER A 654 -31.03 -5.37 -19.33
N GLN A 655 -30.12 -5.43 -20.29
CA GLN A 655 -29.94 -6.53 -21.25
C GLN A 655 -28.98 -7.63 -20.80
N CYS A 656 -28.11 -7.35 -19.80
CA CYS A 656 -27.16 -8.33 -19.28
C CYS A 656 -27.89 -9.64 -18.94
N ALA A 657 -27.40 -10.81 -19.35
CA ALA A 657 -27.93 -12.09 -18.89
C ALA A 657 -27.32 -12.48 -17.53
N SER A 658 -26.04 -12.16 -17.34
CA SER A 658 -25.28 -12.40 -16.11
C SER A 658 -24.86 -11.09 -15.47
N MET A 659 -24.80 -11.05 -14.13
CA MET A 659 -24.24 -9.92 -13.37
C MET A 659 -22.87 -10.31 -12.80
N MET A 660 -22.01 -9.30 -12.59
CA MET A 660 -20.73 -9.46 -11.89
C MET A 660 -20.94 -10.14 -10.52
N ASP A 661 -20.03 -11.03 -10.14
CA ASP A 661 -20.05 -11.62 -8.80
C ASP A 661 -19.90 -10.53 -7.73
N GLY A 662 -20.79 -10.54 -6.73
CA GLY A 662 -20.92 -9.44 -5.76
C GLY A 662 -21.75 -8.24 -6.24
N LEU A 663 -22.40 -8.30 -7.42
CA LEU A 663 -23.27 -7.24 -7.96
C LEU A 663 -24.64 -7.80 -8.36
N SER A 664 -25.74 -7.25 -7.83
CA SER A 664 -27.09 -7.60 -8.26
C SER A 664 -27.60 -6.66 -9.36
N ARG A 665 -28.57 -7.12 -10.15
CA ARG A 665 -29.13 -6.30 -11.24
C ARG A 665 -29.83 -5.07 -10.71
N SER A 666 -30.64 -5.22 -9.66
CA SER A 666 -31.35 -4.09 -9.05
C SER A 666 -30.37 -3.07 -8.46
N TRP A 667 -29.29 -3.52 -7.81
CA TRP A 667 -28.25 -2.62 -7.29
C TRP A 667 -27.49 -1.91 -8.41
N ALA A 668 -27.12 -2.62 -9.48
CA ALA A 668 -26.46 -2.02 -10.63
C ALA A 668 -27.30 -0.89 -11.24
N LEU A 669 -28.58 -1.14 -11.52
CA LEU A 669 -29.48 -0.13 -12.06
C LEU A 669 -29.73 1.03 -11.08
N TYR A 670 -29.86 0.73 -9.78
CA TYR A 670 -30.03 1.72 -8.72
C TYR A 670 -28.83 2.68 -8.64
N MET A 671 -27.61 2.14 -8.69
CA MET A 671 -26.38 2.93 -8.67
C MET A 671 -26.18 3.72 -9.97
N ALA A 672 -26.33 3.08 -11.14
CA ALA A 672 -26.22 3.73 -12.45
C ALA A 672 -27.20 4.90 -12.63
N ALA A 673 -28.44 4.75 -12.16
CA ALA A 673 -29.49 5.77 -12.27
C ALA A 673 -29.18 7.05 -11.48
N GLN A 674 -28.25 7.00 -10.52
CA GLN A 674 -27.97 8.08 -9.59
C GLN A 674 -26.76 8.94 -9.95
N TYR A 675 -25.95 8.57 -10.94
CA TYR A 675 -24.88 9.46 -11.39
C TYR A 675 -25.45 10.77 -11.95
N SER A 676 -24.90 11.88 -11.48
CA SER A 676 -25.05 13.21 -12.09
C SER A 676 -24.11 13.29 -13.28
N LEU A 677 -24.66 13.56 -14.47
CA LEU A 677 -23.89 13.84 -15.68
C LEU A 677 -23.37 15.28 -15.64
#